data_AF-A0A8H4WQT1-F1
#
_entry.id   AF-A0A8H4WQT1-F1
#
_cell.length_a   1.000
_cell.length_b   1.000
_cell.length_c   1.000
_cell.angle_alpha   90.00
_cell.angle_beta   90.00
_cell.angle_gamma   90.00
#
_symmetry.space_group_name_H-M   'P 1'
#
loop_
_entity.id
_entity.type
_entity.pdbx_description
1 polymer ?
#
loop_
_entity_poly.entity_id
_entity_poly.type
_entity_poly.pdbx_seq_one_letter_code
_entity_poly.pdbx_strand_id
1 'polypeptide(L)'
;MEPLGGDTARFIRLLLSFQCQKVPCDLLIRACESRPTWSSTGEIIDRLPLEAGVSEWLVDFYDGNKPFSHGIELGSYKGYINYTVEIDGIAYLEVTTGGQPDLEVIEERTLARERIAIILQAFPSINAEIIGEEIIERLMDVVKTSILPLLSSLTEADIEDWLLPEKPNEQVIQQRDCQLSFRLMCRDRRELFLISIVEFLYQVIDRFEIENPLIPLTLLRQLSSVISNEATNISIVLNIISQVLDAYDSNDALESNFWSSDIRVDQRSNALIGHNMAMQLSNKALLAQSKAPSEILAQALSNWRPLSLNNASTMEYLAATSLCSQSQLDTIENPPFSTVDTSALRGLLLSRSKRCKDAAKILNSSMEDITSRYGPTSMHLGIVTAELANCYNILQQENKAEDCLRKALQSRLERSLSTRRDGIYLRLALADSLIGQARYSEALPVLESIIDSPNISATFRMMSALRLAKSRRRMHEDPQRAFEQNSPLWAGLPLLRHVPDVLATEYVEELACNISEIPKVQPGNSMKPKELIEAVNSAKFRSSFLPDSPCWEWYKEVEQEYLGDITKAAEATKGKQRDDGSRKEDESEMRTSDPSRVSYEVHIPDEDFEGPWSERLVLSFGMNTGTFIQLGPKLTAIDGGGVRALSSLLILKRIMHRIMVLERTHPDGPAYLSRDSIWTTRDETGVPEAPEESDKLDGFVPCHYFDYVAGTSTGGLNSIMLGRLRMSINEAIDSFIHFGNSVFGQAQLLHDGPRDKYSAVRAGDAFRSIISNRSFYAGLDDMAINEGFTEYRIGTRTMALSLPNEEGVQDAHVWRSYDNPYGNQWRDRETHMAKIWEVAMATSATPGYFKPTEINGVTFLDGCLVANNPSYRALHDVLSIHGKAPVVFANIGTGSEGVVHRIETKWRDLPWRDRLRFQQGSIMEYTIDTDSETRKWLDLSERMGLEKAYRLSVEGDLRTIPYDDWRPANTGRKTFQKITDLTEEYLSNDKVRDIISNIAHEAVRVRRARAITERWKDFISDE
;
A
#
# COMPACT_ATOMS: atom_id res chain seq x y z
N MET A 1 -23.20 8.22 34.38
CA MET A 1 -22.86 6.97 33.68
C MET A 1 -22.94 5.86 34.71
N GLU A 2 -23.64 4.76 34.42
CA GLU A 2 -23.56 3.58 35.29
C GLU A 2 -22.11 3.06 35.31
N PRO A 3 -21.60 2.59 36.45
CA PRO A 3 -20.27 1.98 36.51
C PRO A 3 -20.24 0.77 35.56
N LEU A 4 -19.18 0.63 34.76
CA LEU A 4 -18.97 -0.58 33.97
C LEU A 4 -18.93 -1.79 34.91
N GLY A 5 -19.61 -2.88 34.51
CA GLY A 5 -19.42 -4.17 35.18
C GLY A 5 -17.96 -4.62 35.11
N GLY A 6 -17.45 -5.21 36.20
CA GLY A 6 -16.03 -5.55 36.37
C GLY A 6 -15.42 -6.34 35.20
N ASP A 7 -16.14 -7.34 34.68
CA ASP A 7 -15.63 -8.17 33.58
C ASP A 7 -15.49 -7.41 32.24
N THR A 8 -16.33 -6.38 32.01
CA THR A 8 -16.18 -5.55 30.80
C THR A 8 -14.93 -4.66 30.87
N ALA A 9 -14.63 -4.09 32.05
CA ALA A 9 -13.43 -3.30 32.24
C ALA A 9 -12.16 -4.15 32.07
N ARG A 10 -12.16 -5.37 32.65
CA ARG A 10 -11.09 -6.35 32.48
C ARG A 10 -10.88 -6.75 31.01
N PHE A 11 -11.97 -6.98 30.27
CA PHE A 11 -11.91 -7.29 28.84
C PHE A 11 -11.33 -6.15 27.99
N ILE A 12 -11.74 -4.89 28.25
CA ILE A 12 -11.16 -3.72 27.55
C ILE A 12 -9.65 -3.62 27.83
N ARG A 13 -9.23 -3.85 29.07
CA ARG A 13 -7.81 -3.83 29.44
C ARG A 13 -7.02 -4.92 28.73
N LEU A 14 -7.58 -6.12 28.62
CA LEU A 14 -6.99 -7.22 27.86
C LEU A 14 -6.85 -6.85 26.37
N LEU A 15 -7.87 -6.27 25.73
CA LEU A 15 -7.78 -5.81 24.34
C LEU A 15 -6.67 -4.77 24.13
N LEU A 16 -6.59 -3.76 25.00
CA LEU A 16 -5.54 -2.74 24.97
C LEU A 16 -4.14 -3.33 25.17
N SER A 17 -4.03 -4.43 25.92
CA SER A 17 -2.74 -5.08 26.16
C SER A 17 -2.13 -5.71 24.90
N PHE A 18 -2.90 -6.02 23.85
CA PHE A 18 -2.35 -6.56 22.60
C PHE A 18 -1.58 -5.53 21.75
N GLN A 19 -1.56 -4.25 22.14
CA GLN A 19 -0.78 -3.20 21.48
C GLN A 19 -1.00 -3.10 19.95
N CYS A 20 -2.16 -3.54 19.46
CA CYS A 20 -2.56 -3.46 18.06
C CYS A 20 -3.79 -2.56 17.94
N GLN A 21 -3.92 -1.83 16.83
CA GLN A 21 -5.07 -0.95 16.58
C GLN A 21 -6.40 -1.75 16.51
N LYS A 22 -6.35 -2.96 15.95
CA LYS A 22 -7.49 -3.86 15.77
C LYS A 22 -7.13 -5.28 16.20
N VAL A 23 -7.95 -5.89 17.05
CA VAL A 23 -7.81 -7.29 17.47
C VAL A 23 -8.78 -8.17 16.67
N PRO A 24 -8.33 -9.19 15.93
CA PRO A 24 -9.22 -10.09 15.19
C PRO A 24 -10.16 -10.86 16.13
N CYS A 25 -11.45 -10.93 15.80
CA CYS A 25 -12.42 -11.70 16.58
C CYS A 25 -12.07 -13.20 16.61
N ASP A 26 -11.48 -13.73 15.54
CA ASP A 26 -10.98 -15.12 15.47
C ASP A 26 -10.05 -15.47 16.66
N LEU A 27 -9.27 -14.51 17.16
CA LEU A 27 -8.38 -14.71 18.31
C LEU A 27 -9.18 -15.14 19.55
N LEU A 28 -10.24 -14.40 19.86
CA LEU A 28 -11.04 -14.62 21.08
C LEU A 28 -11.93 -15.85 20.94
N ILE A 29 -12.57 -16.02 19.78
CA ILE A 29 -13.41 -17.19 19.48
C ILE A 29 -12.60 -18.46 19.70
N ARG A 30 -11.41 -18.52 19.09
CA ARG A 30 -10.56 -19.72 19.16
C ARG A 30 -9.89 -19.90 20.52
N ALA A 31 -9.60 -18.82 21.24
CA ALA A 31 -9.10 -18.92 22.60
C ALA A 31 -10.15 -19.48 23.58
N CYS A 32 -11.42 -19.14 23.38
CA CYS A 32 -12.49 -19.52 24.31
C CYS A 32 -13.25 -20.79 23.90
N GLU A 33 -12.96 -21.37 22.74
CA GLU A 33 -13.55 -22.61 22.28
C GLU A 33 -12.57 -23.79 22.38
N SER A 34 -13.14 -25.00 22.42
CA SER A 34 -12.35 -26.22 22.34
C SER A 34 -11.67 -26.32 20.98
N ARG A 35 -10.42 -26.79 20.95
CA ARG A 35 -9.65 -26.92 19.72
C ARG A 35 -9.03 -28.32 19.57
N PRO A 36 -8.88 -28.82 18.34
CA PRO A 36 -8.12 -30.05 18.10
C PRO A 36 -6.63 -29.83 18.40
N THR A 37 -6.01 -30.79 19.09
CA THR A 37 -4.56 -30.83 19.34
C THR A 37 -4.05 -32.26 19.34
N TRP A 38 -2.73 -32.43 19.24
CA TRP A 38 -2.10 -33.74 19.21
C TRP A 38 -1.85 -34.29 20.63
N SER A 39 -2.39 -35.48 20.89
CA SER A 39 -2.06 -36.26 22.09
C SER A 39 -0.64 -36.82 22.01
N SER A 40 -0.10 -37.37 23.11
CA SER A 40 1.20 -38.08 23.09
C SER A 40 1.22 -39.30 22.17
N THR A 41 0.05 -39.89 21.87
CA THR A 41 -0.09 -40.99 20.91
C THR A 41 -0.18 -40.51 19.46
N GLY A 42 -0.03 -39.21 19.19
CA GLY A 42 -0.12 -38.65 17.84
C GLY A 42 -1.52 -38.69 17.23
N GLU A 43 -2.56 -38.75 18.08
CA GLU A 43 -3.97 -38.70 17.66
C GLU A 43 -4.61 -37.37 18.06
N ILE A 44 -5.66 -36.97 17.33
CA ILE A 44 -6.39 -35.72 17.63
C ILE A 44 -7.25 -35.89 18.88
N ILE A 45 -7.09 -34.97 19.82
CA ILE A 45 -7.95 -34.79 20.99
C ILE A 45 -8.45 -33.34 21.05
N ASP A 46 -9.63 -33.14 21.61
CA ASP A 46 -10.17 -31.82 21.88
C ASP A 46 -9.60 -31.27 23.19
N ARG A 47 -8.90 -30.14 23.13
CA ARG A 47 -8.34 -29.45 24.29
C ARG A 47 -9.21 -28.27 24.69
N LEU A 48 -9.65 -28.28 25.95
CA LEU A 48 -10.47 -27.22 26.50
C LEU A 48 -9.63 -25.94 26.79
N PRO A 49 -10.23 -24.74 26.67
CA PRO A 49 -9.54 -23.47 26.97
C PRO A 49 -8.84 -23.44 28.33
N LEU A 50 -9.52 -23.94 29.37
CA LEU A 50 -9.00 -23.97 30.74
C LEU A 50 -7.76 -24.87 30.88
N GLU A 51 -7.69 -25.95 30.10
CA GLU A 51 -6.53 -26.85 30.07
C GLU A 51 -5.32 -26.18 29.40
N ALA A 52 -5.58 -25.25 28.48
CA ALA A 52 -4.57 -24.43 27.82
C ALA A 52 -4.11 -23.22 28.64
N GLY A 53 -4.70 -23.00 29.83
CA GLY A 53 -4.38 -21.88 30.70
C GLY A 53 -5.15 -20.60 30.39
N VAL A 54 -6.19 -20.65 29.56
CA VAL A 54 -7.12 -19.53 29.37
C VAL A 54 -7.93 -19.34 30.64
N SER A 55 -8.05 -18.10 31.11
CA SER A 55 -8.71 -17.78 32.36
C SER A 55 -10.22 -18.04 32.31
N GLU A 56 -10.78 -18.59 33.39
CA GLU A 56 -12.22 -18.91 33.51
C GLU A 56 -13.12 -17.69 33.26
N TRP A 57 -12.77 -16.53 33.83
CA TRP A 57 -13.53 -15.29 33.62
C TRP A 57 -13.68 -14.91 32.14
N LEU A 58 -12.67 -15.20 31.31
CA LEU A 58 -12.69 -14.85 29.89
C LEU A 58 -13.59 -15.81 29.11
N VAL A 59 -13.58 -17.10 29.48
CA VAL A 59 -14.48 -18.10 28.92
C VAL A 59 -15.93 -17.78 29.31
N ASP A 60 -16.20 -17.48 30.57
CA ASP A 60 -17.52 -17.07 31.05
C ASP A 60 -18.00 -15.77 30.39
N PHE A 61 -17.10 -14.79 30.24
CA PHE A 61 -17.39 -13.54 29.54
C PHE A 61 -17.72 -13.79 28.07
N TYR A 62 -16.97 -14.66 27.39
CA TYR A 62 -17.22 -15.04 26.00
C TYR A 62 -18.57 -15.76 25.86
N ASP A 63 -18.85 -16.76 26.68
CA ASP A 63 -20.10 -17.53 26.61
C ASP A 63 -21.32 -16.66 26.90
N GLY A 64 -21.21 -15.72 27.85
CA GLY A 64 -22.24 -14.72 28.16
C GLY A 64 -22.45 -13.69 27.05
N ASN A 65 -21.47 -13.49 26.15
CA ASN A 65 -21.51 -12.49 25.08
C ASN A 65 -21.33 -13.10 23.68
N LYS A 66 -21.53 -14.40 23.49
CA LYS A 66 -21.26 -15.11 22.22
C LYS A 66 -21.83 -14.45 20.94
N PRO A 67 -23.02 -13.79 20.95
CA PRO A 67 -23.53 -13.03 19.80
C PRO A 67 -22.58 -11.92 19.30
N PHE A 68 -21.81 -11.30 20.21
CA PHE A 68 -20.80 -10.28 19.91
C PHE A 68 -19.69 -10.81 18.98
N SER A 69 -19.38 -12.10 19.06
CA SER A 69 -18.28 -12.71 18.32
C SER A 69 -18.70 -13.29 16.97
N HIS A 70 -20.00 -13.47 16.70
CA HIS A 70 -20.52 -14.18 15.51
C HIS A 70 -21.39 -13.33 14.55
N GLY A 71 -21.80 -12.10 14.91
CA GLY A 71 -22.13 -11.04 13.94
C GLY A 71 -23.53 -10.36 13.94
N ILE A 72 -23.53 -9.23 13.22
CA ILE A 72 -24.58 -8.41 12.55
C ILE A 72 -25.32 -7.29 13.33
N GLU A 73 -25.61 -7.38 14.62
CA GLU A 73 -26.32 -6.28 15.32
C GLU A 73 -25.65 -5.87 16.63
N LEU A 74 -24.49 -5.22 16.57
CA LEU A 74 -23.98 -4.48 17.73
C LEU A 74 -23.27 -3.20 17.27
N GLY A 75 -24.05 -2.13 17.15
CA GLY A 75 -23.49 -0.79 17.27
C GLY A 75 -22.83 -0.65 18.65
N SER A 76 -21.57 -0.18 18.66
CA SER A 76 -20.76 0.16 19.84
C SER A 76 -21.15 -0.57 21.15
N TYR A 77 -20.51 -1.69 21.49
CA TYR A 77 -20.76 -2.32 22.79
C TYR A 77 -20.36 -1.33 23.90
N LYS A 78 -21.37 -0.81 24.62
CA LYS A 78 -21.25 0.20 25.69
C LYS A 78 -20.48 1.48 25.34
N GLY A 79 -20.28 1.80 24.05
CA GLY A 79 -19.54 3.00 23.61
C GLY A 79 -18.00 2.92 23.68
N TYR A 80 -17.44 1.82 24.20
CA TYR A 80 -15.99 1.65 24.41
C TYR A 80 -15.32 0.70 23.41
N ILE A 81 -16.08 -0.19 22.78
CA ILE A 81 -15.56 -1.15 21.80
C ILE A 81 -16.34 -1.03 20.49
N ASN A 82 -15.62 -0.76 19.41
CA ASN A 82 -16.10 -0.79 18.04
C ASN A 82 -15.90 -2.19 17.46
N TYR A 83 -16.93 -2.65 16.77
CA TYR A 83 -16.90 -3.87 15.96
C TYR A 83 -16.86 -3.44 14.49
N THR A 84 -15.87 -3.91 13.75
CA THR A 84 -15.72 -3.61 12.31
C THR A 84 -15.57 -4.91 11.53
N VAL A 85 -16.24 -5.00 10.38
CA VAL A 85 -16.10 -6.12 9.45
C VAL A 85 -15.46 -5.58 8.18
N GLU A 86 -14.31 -6.12 7.82
CA GLU A 86 -13.60 -5.72 6.61
C GLU A 86 -14.17 -6.39 5.36
N ILE A 87 -13.76 -5.92 4.18
CA ILE A 87 -14.30 -6.34 2.87
C ILE A 87 -14.02 -7.83 2.58
N ASP A 88 -13.01 -8.40 3.22
CA ASP A 88 -12.66 -9.83 3.15
C ASP A 88 -13.48 -10.72 4.11
N GLY A 89 -14.41 -10.12 4.87
CA GLY A 89 -15.29 -10.80 5.80
C GLY A 89 -14.67 -11.07 7.17
N ILE A 90 -13.50 -10.50 7.49
CA ILE A 90 -12.87 -10.64 8.81
C ILE A 90 -13.43 -9.59 9.76
N ALA A 91 -13.77 -10.02 10.97
CA ALA A 91 -14.27 -9.16 12.03
C ALA A 91 -13.15 -8.77 13.00
N TYR A 92 -13.14 -7.50 13.40
CA TYR A 92 -12.16 -6.93 14.31
C TYR A 92 -12.82 -6.12 15.42
N LEU A 93 -12.17 -6.13 16.58
CA LEU A 93 -12.48 -5.32 17.75
C LEU A 93 -11.48 -4.17 17.89
N GLU A 94 -11.99 -2.96 18.12
CA GLU A 94 -11.19 -1.75 18.33
C GLU A 94 -11.69 -1.03 19.59
N VAL A 95 -10.78 -0.59 20.46
CA VAL A 95 -11.14 0.15 21.67
C VAL A 95 -11.21 1.65 21.35
N THR A 96 -12.32 2.31 21.65
CA THR A 96 -12.52 3.73 21.34
C THR A 96 -11.71 4.63 22.29
N THR A 97 -11.09 5.68 21.75
CA THR A 97 -10.26 6.64 22.52
C THR A 97 -11.09 7.66 23.32
N GLY A 98 -12.41 7.69 23.11
CA GLY A 98 -13.36 8.60 23.75
C GLY A 98 -13.77 8.14 25.14
N GLY A 99 -12.90 8.37 26.13
CA GLY A 99 -13.15 8.11 27.54
C GLY A 99 -12.57 6.76 27.98
N GLN A 100 -11.33 6.76 28.45
CA GLN A 100 -10.84 5.60 29.19
C GLN A 100 -11.62 5.53 30.52
N PRO A 101 -12.38 4.47 30.80
CA PRO A 101 -12.97 4.30 32.13
C PRO A 101 -11.86 4.12 33.16
N ASP A 102 -12.14 4.37 34.44
CA ASP A 102 -11.23 3.96 35.53
C ASP A 102 -11.11 2.44 35.50
N LEU A 103 -10.04 1.95 34.87
CA LEU A 103 -9.74 0.53 34.73
C LEU A 103 -9.04 0.03 35.99
N GLU A 104 -9.43 -1.15 36.46
CA GLU A 104 -8.78 -1.84 37.57
C GLU A 104 -7.29 -2.06 37.28
N VAL A 105 -6.43 -1.86 38.28
CA VAL A 105 -4.98 -2.06 38.15
C VAL A 105 -4.69 -3.55 38.16
N ILE A 106 -4.50 -4.12 36.96
CA ILE A 106 -4.05 -5.50 36.78
C ILE A 106 -2.53 -5.49 36.61
N GLU A 107 -1.83 -6.39 37.30
CA GLU A 107 -0.39 -6.55 37.20
C GLU A 107 0.03 -6.97 35.78
N GLU A 108 1.06 -6.32 35.21
CA GLU A 108 1.49 -6.55 33.82
C GLU A 108 1.90 -8.02 33.56
N ARG A 109 2.51 -8.69 34.55
CA ARG A 109 2.86 -10.13 34.47
C ARG A 109 1.61 -10.99 34.26
N THR A 110 0.50 -10.65 34.92
CA THR A 110 -0.76 -11.36 34.75
C THR A 110 -1.31 -11.17 33.34
N LEU A 111 -1.29 -9.94 32.81
CA LEU A 111 -1.72 -9.65 31.42
C LEU A 111 -0.80 -10.31 30.38
N ALA A 112 0.50 -10.32 30.62
CA ALA A 112 1.47 -11.03 29.77
C ALA A 112 1.16 -12.53 29.69
N ARG A 113 0.94 -13.18 30.84
CA ARG A 113 0.56 -14.59 30.90
C ARG A 113 -0.77 -14.86 30.20
N GLU A 114 -1.78 -14.01 30.39
CA GLU A 114 -3.07 -14.14 29.69
C GLU A 114 -2.91 -14.02 28.17
N ARG A 115 -2.16 -13.04 27.67
CA ARG A 115 -1.89 -12.89 26.22
C ARG A 115 -1.22 -14.13 25.62
N ILE A 116 -0.22 -14.70 26.32
CA ILE A 116 0.48 -15.91 25.89
C ILE A 116 -0.48 -17.12 25.89
N ALA A 117 -1.27 -17.32 26.94
CA ALA A 117 -2.23 -18.42 26.97
C ALA A 117 -3.30 -18.31 25.87
N ILE A 118 -3.82 -17.10 25.66
CA ILE A 118 -4.81 -16.80 24.62
C ILE A 118 -4.24 -17.11 23.24
N ILE A 119 -3.04 -16.62 22.91
CA ILE A 119 -2.46 -16.88 21.58
C ILE A 119 -2.12 -18.36 21.41
N LEU A 120 -1.56 -19.05 22.41
CA LEU A 120 -1.20 -20.47 22.29
C LEU A 120 -2.42 -21.39 22.17
N GLN A 121 -3.58 -20.99 22.69
CA GLN A 121 -4.84 -21.66 22.45
C GLN A 121 -5.42 -21.30 21.08
N ALA A 122 -5.47 -20.01 20.73
CA ALA A 122 -6.09 -19.56 19.48
C ALA A 122 -5.28 -19.92 18.22
N PHE A 123 -3.95 -19.94 18.30
CA PHE A 123 -3.08 -20.15 17.15
C PHE A 123 -3.23 -21.58 16.63
N PRO A 124 -3.48 -21.79 15.33
CA PRO A 124 -3.86 -23.09 14.82
C PRO A 124 -2.69 -24.08 14.84
N SER A 125 -3.03 -25.36 14.78
CA SER A 125 -2.06 -26.40 14.43
C SER A 125 -2.21 -26.68 12.94
N ILE A 126 -1.27 -26.21 12.11
CA ILE A 126 -1.32 -26.33 10.64
C ILE A 126 -1.46 -27.78 10.13
N ASN A 127 -1.07 -28.75 10.97
CA ASN A 127 -1.17 -30.17 10.65
C ASN A 127 -2.45 -30.84 11.20
N ALA A 128 -3.28 -30.12 11.97
CA ALA A 128 -4.55 -30.61 12.50
C ALA A 128 -5.78 -29.89 11.90
N GLU A 129 -5.61 -28.67 11.36
CA GLU A 129 -6.70 -27.82 10.88
C GLU A 129 -6.55 -27.44 9.40
N ILE A 130 -7.61 -27.64 8.60
CA ILE A 130 -7.61 -27.33 7.15
C ILE A 130 -7.34 -25.84 6.88
N ILE A 131 -7.91 -24.94 7.69
CA ILE A 131 -7.79 -23.49 7.54
C ILE A 131 -6.61 -22.90 8.33
N GLY A 132 -5.67 -23.74 8.79
CA GLY A 132 -4.60 -23.32 9.68
C GLY A 132 -3.77 -22.17 9.10
N GLU A 133 -3.38 -22.27 7.83
CA GLU A 133 -2.58 -21.24 7.16
C GLU A 133 -3.30 -19.88 7.08
N GLU A 134 -4.59 -19.89 6.79
CA GLU A 134 -5.41 -18.69 6.73
C GLU A 134 -5.54 -18.02 8.09
N ILE A 135 -5.74 -18.80 9.17
CA ILE A 135 -5.85 -18.25 10.52
C ILE A 135 -4.51 -17.70 11.00
N ILE A 136 -3.38 -18.38 10.70
CA ILE A 136 -2.03 -17.87 11.01
C ILE A 136 -1.87 -16.46 10.46
N GLU A 137 -2.23 -16.24 9.20
CA GLU A 137 -2.09 -14.94 8.56
C GLU A 137 -2.98 -13.86 9.18
N ARG A 138 -4.19 -14.21 9.64
CA ARG A 138 -5.10 -13.27 10.34
C ARG A 138 -4.58 -12.86 11.71
N LEU A 139 -3.95 -13.78 12.43
CA LEU A 139 -3.44 -13.52 13.78
C LEU A 139 -2.04 -12.90 13.78
N MET A 140 -1.40 -12.80 12.61
CA MET A 140 0.01 -12.48 12.53
C MET A 140 0.36 -11.07 13.01
N ASP A 141 -0.52 -10.10 12.84
CA ASP A 141 -0.26 -8.74 13.32
C ASP A 141 -0.25 -8.68 14.85
N VAL A 142 -1.21 -9.34 15.52
CA VAL A 142 -1.20 -9.50 16.99
C VAL A 142 0.07 -10.22 17.45
N VAL A 143 0.49 -11.26 16.72
CA VAL A 143 1.73 -11.99 17.01
C VAL A 143 2.94 -11.07 16.93
N LYS A 144 3.10 -10.31 15.84
CA LYS A 144 4.23 -9.38 15.64
C LYS A 144 4.27 -8.27 16.67
N THR A 145 3.12 -7.65 16.98
CA THR A 145 3.10 -6.45 17.83
C THR A 145 3.07 -6.79 19.32
N SER A 146 2.45 -7.90 19.71
CA SER A 146 2.22 -8.22 21.13
C SER A 146 3.00 -9.40 21.66
N ILE A 147 3.15 -10.46 20.86
CA ILE A 147 3.56 -11.77 21.39
C ILE A 147 5.06 -11.98 21.20
N LEU A 148 5.58 -11.76 20.00
CA LEU A 148 7.02 -11.96 19.74
C LEU A 148 7.90 -11.02 20.58
N PRO A 149 7.60 -9.71 20.72
CA PRO A 149 8.38 -8.84 21.59
C PRO A 149 8.33 -9.29 23.07
N LEU A 150 7.17 -9.76 23.51
CA LEU A 150 6.99 -10.29 24.86
C LEU A 150 7.86 -11.53 25.07
N LEU A 151 7.78 -12.52 24.18
CA LEU A 151 8.56 -13.75 24.25
C LEU A 151 10.07 -13.50 24.16
N SER A 152 10.51 -12.54 23.34
CA SER A 152 11.92 -12.17 23.19
C SER A 152 12.52 -11.50 24.43
N SER A 153 11.69 -10.94 25.31
CA SER A 153 12.14 -10.23 26.53
C SER A 153 12.21 -11.11 27.77
N LEU A 154 11.77 -12.37 27.69
CA LEU A 154 11.76 -13.28 28.84
C LEU A 154 13.18 -13.73 29.24
N THR A 155 13.42 -13.79 30.54
CA THR A 155 14.62 -14.39 31.12
C THR A 155 14.33 -15.82 31.61
N GLU A 156 15.37 -16.62 31.87
CA GLU A 156 15.21 -17.94 32.51
C GLU A 156 14.45 -17.83 33.85
N ALA A 157 14.69 -16.76 34.61
CA ALA A 157 13.97 -16.48 35.84
C ALA A 157 12.48 -16.20 35.61
N ASP A 158 12.12 -15.42 34.58
CA ASP A 158 10.71 -15.18 34.23
C ASP A 158 9.99 -16.46 33.79
N ILE A 159 10.70 -17.30 33.03
CA ILE A 159 10.19 -18.59 32.57
C ILE A 159 9.85 -19.49 33.77
N GLU A 160 10.75 -19.56 34.75
CA GLU A 160 10.56 -20.37 35.96
C GLU A 160 9.54 -19.78 36.95
N ASP A 161 9.55 -18.46 37.14
CA ASP A 161 8.78 -17.75 38.17
C ASP A 161 7.28 -17.70 37.84
N TRP A 162 6.90 -17.32 36.60
CA TRP A 162 5.50 -17.03 36.30
C TRP A 162 4.98 -17.52 34.94
N LEU A 163 5.85 -17.86 33.97
CA LEU A 163 5.39 -18.34 32.67
C LEU A 163 4.96 -19.81 32.72
N LEU A 164 5.83 -20.69 33.24
CA LEU A 164 5.56 -22.13 33.25
C LEU A 164 4.46 -22.46 34.25
N PRO A 165 3.55 -23.40 33.92
CA PRO A 165 2.61 -23.91 34.90
C PRO A 165 3.32 -24.43 36.16
N GLU A 166 2.77 -24.11 37.33
CA GLU A 166 3.38 -24.40 38.64
C GLU A 166 3.80 -25.87 38.77
N LYS A 167 5.00 -26.09 39.32
CA LYS A 167 5.43 -27.44 39.73
C LYS A 167 4.56 -27.88 40.91
N PRO A 168 4.14 -29.15 40.97
CA PRO A 168 3.28 -29.61 42.05
C PRO A 168 3.99 -29.44 43.41
N ASN A 169 3.39 -28.67 44.32
CA ASN A 169 3.98 -28.36 45.63
C ASN A 169 4.06 -29.62 46.51
N GLU A 170 5.27 -30.08 46.83
CA GLU A 170 5.50 -31.36 47.53
C GLU A 170 4.81 -31.45 48.90
N GLN A 171 4.58 -30.31 49.57
CA GLN A 171 3.89 -30.26 50.86
C GLN A 171 2.37 -30.47 50.74
N VAL A 172 1.75 -30.02 49.65
CA VAL A 172 0.31 -30.19 49.38
C VAL A 172 -0.01 -31.62 48.93
N ILE A 173 0.96 -32.28 48.28
CA ILE A 173 0.83 -33.66 47.79
C ILE A 173 0.78 -34.67 48.95
N GLN A 174 1.38 -34.36 50.11
CA GLN A 174 1.35 -35.25 51.28
C GLN A 174 -0.05 -35.38 51.93
N GLN A 175 -0.98 -34.46 51.64
CA GLN A 175 -2.30 -34.39 52.29
C GLN A 175 -3.48 -34.95 51.48
N ARG A 176 -3.30 -35.36 50.22
CA ARG A 176 -4.37 -35.92 49.37
C ARG A 176 -4.10 -37.38 49.01
N ASP A 177 -5.06 -38.26 49.26
CA ASP A 177 -5.04 -39.71 48.94
C ASP A 177 -4.92 -40.07 47.44
N CYS A 178 -4.86 -39.06 46.56
CA CYS A 178 -4.72 -39.21 45.10
C CYS A 178 -3.32 -38.76 44.62
N GLN A 179 -2.25 -39.30 45.22
CA GLN A 179 -0.86 -38.86 44.99
C GLN A 179 -0.36 -39.01 43.55
N LEU A 180 -0.84 -40.01 42.81
CA LEU A 180 -0.34 -40.32 41.46
C LEU A 180 -1.07 -39.54 40.36
N SER A 181 -2.40 -39.45 40.43
CA SER A 181 -3.21 -38.78 39.40
C SER A 181 -3.00 -37.26 39.37
N PHE A 182 -2.85 -36.62 40.53
CA PHE A 182 -2.57 -35.18 40.61
C PHE A 182 -1.18 -34.83 40.06
N ARG A 183 -0.16 -35.65 40.37
CA ARG A 183 1.20 -35.48 39.82
C ARG A 183 1.25 -35.65 38.30
N LEU A 184 0.55 -36.66 37.78
CA LEU A 184 0.44 -36.88 36.32
C LEU A 184 -0.26 -35.70 35.65
N MET A 185 -1.39 -35.24 36.18
CA MET A 185 -2.15 -34.12 35.61
C MET A 185 -1.35 -32.80 35.55
N CYS A 186 -0.56 -32.47 36.58
CA CYS A 186 0.29 -31.27 36.57
C CYS A 186 1.47 -31.40 35.60
N ARG A 187 2.09 -32.58 35.52
CA ARG A 187 3.17 -32.86 34.55
C ARG A 187 2.68 -32.73 33.12
N ASP A 188 1.50 -33.29 32.82
CA ASP A 188 0.89 -33.25 31.50
C ASP A 188 0.57 -31.81 31.06
N ARG A 189 0.09 -30.95 31.97
CA ARG A 189 -0.17 -29.53 31.67
C ARG A 189 1.09 -28.75 31.29
N ARG A 190 2.19 -28.95 32.03
CA ARG A 190 3.48 -28.30 31.74
C ARG A 190 4.05 -28.75 30.40
N GLU A 191 3.98 -30.04 30.10
CA GLU A 191 4.43 -30.60 28.82
C GLU A 191 3.58 -30.10 27.64
N LEU A 192 2.25 -30.07 27.77
CA LEU A 192 1.34 -29.53 26.75
C LEU A 192 1.58 -28.04 26.47
N PHE A 193 1.88 -27.25 27.51
CA PHE A 193 2.22 -25.83 27.36
C PHE A 193 3.50 -25.64 26.56
N LEU A 194 4.57 -26.38 26.92
CA LEU A 194 5.85 -26.33 26.20
C LEU A 194 5.71 -26.76 24.74
N ILE A 195 4.94 -27.82 24.47
CA ILE A 195 4.65 -28.27 23.11
C ILE A 195 3.91 -27.19 22.33
N SER A 196 2.95 -26.51 22.96
CA SER A 196 2.21 -25.43 22.30
C SER A 196 3.13 -24.25 21.94
N ILE A 197 4.08 -23.90 22.81
CA ILE A 197 5.09 -22.88 22.51
C ILE A 197 5.97 -23.32 21.34
N VAL A 198 6.48 -24.55 21.35
CA VAL A 198 7.35 -25.05 20.27
C VAL A 198 6.59 -25.11 18.95
N GLU A 199 5.34 -25.59 18.95
CA GLU A 199 4.48 -25.64 17.77
C GLU A 199 4.12 -24.23 17.25
N PHE A 200 3.88 -23.28 18.15
CA PHE A 200 3.67 -21.87 17.81
C PHE A 200 4.92 -21.27 17.15
N LEU A 201 6.08 -21.37 17.79
CA LEU A 201 7.33 -20.82 17.28
C LEU A 201 7.73 -21.47 15.95
N TYR A 202 7.57 -22.79 15.82
CA TYR A 202 7.79 -23.53 14.58
C TYR A 202 7.01 -22.90 13.41
N GLN A 203 5.71 -22.65 13.60
CA GLN A 203 4.85 -22.08 12.55
C GLN A 203 5.15 -20.59 12.27
N VAL A 204 5.59 -19.84 13.28
CA VAL A 204 6.00 -18.44 13.09
C VAL A 204 7.34 -18.36 12.33
N ILE A 205 8.30 -19.22 12.65
CA ILE A 205 9.61 -19.28 11.98
C ILE A 205 9.43 -19.63 10.50
N ASP A 206 8.57 -20.60 10.19
CA ASP A 206 8.23 -20.98 8.81
C ASP A 206 7.71 -19.79 7.98
N ARG A 207 7.02 -18.82 8.63
CA ARG A 207 6.45 -17.65 7.95
C ARG A 207 7.40 -16.47 7.80
N PHE A 208 8.29 -16.23 8.76
CA PHE A 208 9.19 -15.06 8.76
C PHE A 208 10.60 -15.35 8.30
N GLU A 209 10.96 -16.64 8.18
CA GLU A 209 12.34 -17.10 8.08
C GLU A 209 13.11 -16.85 9.40
N ILE A 210 14.07 -17.73 9.70
CA ILE A 210 14.79 -17.72 11.00
C ILE A 210 15.62 -16.45 11.24
N GLU A 211 16.01 -15.72 10.18
CA GLU A 211 16.82 -14.50 10.27
C GLU A 211 16.03 -13.29 10.77
N ASN A 212 14.70 -13.37 10.81
CA ASN A 212 13.89 -12.23 11.18
C ASN A 212 14.16 -11.83 12.64
N PRO A 213 14.53 -10.57 12.92
CA PRO A 213 14.94 -10.13 14.25
C PRO A 213 13.82 -10.21 15.30
N LEU A 214 12.57 -10.39 14.88
CA LEU A 214 11.45 -10.61 15.79
C LEU A 214 11.38 -12.04 16.34
N ILE A 215 12.09 -13.00 15.76
CA ILE A 215 12.01 -14.41 16.19
C ILE A 215 12.78 -14.61 17.51
N PRO A 216 12.13 -15.11 18.58
CA PRO A 216 12.76 -15.32 19.88
C PRO A 216 13.58 -16.62 19.91
N LEU A 217 14.66 -16.71 19.11
CA LEU A 217 15.52 -17.91 19.10
C LEU A 217 16.17 -18.18 20.46
N THR A 218 16.46 -17.13 21.22
CA THR A 218 16.97 -17.21 22.60
C THR A 218 16.01 -17.95 23.52
N LEU A 219 14.70 -17.80 23.34
CA LEU A 219 13.68 -18.45 24.16
C LEU A 219 13.76 -19.98 24.06
N LEU A 220 14.03 -20.54 22.87
CA LEU A 220 14.16 -21.99 22.69
C LEU A 220 15.34 -22.55 23.50
N ARG A 221 16.45 -21.83 23.56
CA ARG A 221 17.63 -22.18 24.36
C ARG A 221 17.35 -22.05 25.86
N GLN A 222 16.75 -20.93 26.27
CA GLN A 222 16.36 -20.69 27.68
C GLN A 222 15.39 -21.77 28.17
N LEU A 223 14.39 -22.15 27.36
CA LEU A 223 13.47 -23.25 27.69
C LEU A 223 14.22 -24.57 27.86
N SER A 224 15.13 -24.91 26.93
CA SER A 224 15.98 -26.10 27.01
C SER A 224 16.82 -26.13 28.29
N SER A 225 17.42 -24.99 28.66
CA SER A 225 18.20 -24.80 29.89
C SER A 225 17.36 -25.04 31.15
N VAL A 226 16.21 -24.35 31.25
CA VAL A 226 15.28 -24.42 32.40
C VAL A 226 14.72 -25.83 32.64
N ILE A 227 14.43 -26.58 31.56
CA ILE A 227 13.84 -27.93 31.68
C ILE A 227 14.85 -29.07 31.48
N SER A 228 16.15 -28.77 31.38
CA SER A 228 17.21 -29.76 31.10
C SER A 228 17.21 -30.96 32.06
N ASN A 229 16.78 -30.76 33.31
CA ASN A 229 16.69 -31.80 34.34
C ASN A 229 15.34 -32.56 34.35
N GLU A 230 14.38 -32.16 33.52
CA GLU A 230 13.06 -32.78 33.40
C GLU A 230 13.11 -33.84 32.29
N ALA A 231 13.24 -35.12 32.65
CA ALA A 231 13.22 -36.24 31.72
C ALA A 231 11.82 -36.42 31.08
N THR A 232 11.50 -35.59 30.08
CA THR A 232 10.22 -35.49 29.36
C THR A 232 10.47 -35.64 27.85
N ASN A 233 9.44 -35.96 27.07
CA ASN A 233 9.62 -36.10 25.62
C ASN A 233 9.96 -34.75 24.98
N ILE A 234 9.37 -33.67 25.49
CA ILE A 234 9.61 -32.30 24.99
C ILE A 234 11.05 -31.79 25.28
N SER A 235 11.69 -32.21 26.38
CA SER A 235 13.09 -31.80 26.63
C SER A 235 14.06 -32.41 25.62
N ILE A 236 13.77 -33.61 25.11
CA ILE A 236 14.54 -34.23 24.02
C ILE A 236 14.38 -33.41 22.73
N VAL A 237 13.14 -33.01 22.39
CA VAL A 237 12.87 -32.18 21.20
C VAL A 237 13.61 -30.85 21.29
N LEU A 238 13.51 -30.15 22.42
CA LEU A 238 14.19 -28.87 22.63
C LEU A 238 15.72 -28.99 22.62
N ASN A 239 16.27 -30.08 23.14
CA ASN A 239 17.71 -30.35 23.06
C ASN A 239 18.17 -30.53 21.61
N ILE A 240 17.43 -31.29 20.79
CA ILE A 240 17.73 -31.45 19.35
C ILE A 240 17.68 -30.09 18.65
N ILE A 241 16.65 -29.27 18.91
CA ILE A 241 16.53 -27.93 18.34
C ILE A 241 17.71 -27.05 18.76
N SER A 242 18.07 -27.03 20.05
CA SER A 242 19.20 -26.25 20.56
C SER A 242 20.52 -26.65 19.90
N GLN A 243 20.82 -27.96 19.82
CA GLN A 243 22.06 -28.44 19.18
C GLN A 243 22.17 -28.03 17.71
N VAL A 244 21.06 -28.07 16.97
CA VAL A 244 21.02 -27.61 15.58
C VAL A 244 21.30 -26.11 15.50
N LEU A 245 20.64 -25.30 16.35
CA LEU A 245 20.86 -23.85 16.39
C LEU A 245 22.29 -23.48 16.80
N ASP A 246 22.85 -24.17 17.78
CA ASP A 246 24.20 -23.91 18.30
C ASP A 246 25.28 -24.30 17.28
N ALA A 247 25.08 -25.37 16.51
CA ALA A 247 25.96 -25.74 15.40
C ALA A 247 25.98 -24.69 14.28
N TYR A 248 24.85 -24.04 14.00
CA TYR A 248 24.80 -22.95 13.03
C TYR A 248 25.53 -21.69 13.53
N ASP A 249 25.31 -21.29 14.79
CA ASP A 249 25.94 -20.08 15.36
C ASP A 249 27.47 -20.22 15.52
N SER A 250 27.94 -21.41 15.91
CA SER A 250 29.38 -21.68 16.12
C SER A 250 30.14 -22.02 14.84
N ASN A 251 29.42 -22.36 13.76
CA ASN A 251 29.97 -22.96 12.55
C ASN A 251 30.76 -24.27 12.81
N ASP A 252 30.50 -24.91 13.95
CA ASP A 252 31.09 -26.21 14.31
C ASP A 252 30.31 -27.36 13.65
N ALA A 253 30.95 -28.52 13.55
CA ALA A 253 30.30 -29.71 13.01
C ALA A 253 29.23 -30.22 13.98
N LEU A 254 27.97 -30.29 13.51
CA LEU A 254 26.90 -30.99 14.21
C LEU A 254 27.33 -32.45 14.47
N GLU A 255 27.20 -32.93 15.70
CA GLU A 255 27.62 -34.30 16.03
C GLU A 255 26.87 -35.32 15.16
N SER A 256 27.58 -36.27 14.54
CA SER A 256 26.99 -37.27 13.63
C SER A 256 25.88 -38.12 14.24
N ASN A 257 25.78 -38.14 15.57
CA ASN A 257 24.85 -38.90 16.40
C ASN A 257 23.83 -38.01 17.14
N PHE A 258 23.68 -36.73 16.78
CA PHE A 258 22.72 -35.81 17.43
C PHE A 258 21.27 -36.36 17.40
N TRP A 259 20.95 -37.15 16.37
CA TRP A 259 19.72 -37.91 16.27
C TRP A 259 20.00 -39.38 15.92
N SER A 260 19.27 -40.29 16.60
CA SER A 260 19.27 -41.73 16.35
C SER A 260 17.84 -42.26 16.40
N SER A 261 17.53 -43.26 15.59
CA SER A 261 16.25 -43.99 15.65
C SER A 261 15.99 -44.68 16.98
N ASP A 262 17.02 -44.84 17.82
CA ASP A 262 16.90 -45.44 19.16
C ASP A 262 16.43 -44.46 20.24
N ILE A 263 16.30 -43.16 19.91
CA ILE A 263 15.80 -42.14 20.84
C ILE A 263 14.36 -42.50 21.25
N ARG A 264 14.15 -42.70 22.55
CA ARG A 264 12.84 -43.04 23.11
C ARG A 264 12.02 -41.78 23.35
N VAL A 265 11.11 -41.49 22.43
CA VAL A 265 10.09 -40.44 22.53
C VAL A 265 8.70 -41.01 22.24
N ASP A 266 7.66 -40.24 22.55
CA ASP A 266 6.30 -40.58 22.10
C ASP A 266 6.09 -40.26 20.61
N GLN A 267 4.96 -40.71 20.06
CA GLN A 267 4.66 -40.61 18.61
C GLN A 267 4.53 -39.16 18.15
N ARG A 268 3.94 -38.29 18.99
CA ARG A 268 3.81 -36.85 18.69
C ARG A 268 5.18 -36.16 18.66
N SER A 269 6.02 -36.40 19.65
CA SER A 269 7.37 -35.84 19.72
C SER A 269 8.24 -36.36 18.58
N ASN A 270 8.10 -37.62 18.17
CA ASN A 270 8.79 -38.15 16.99
C ASN A 270 8.39 -37.40 15.71
N ALA A 271 7.09 -37.19 15.48
CA ALA A 271 6.61 -36.40 14.33
C ALA A 271 7.09 -34.95 14.39
N LEU A 272 7.10 -34.33 15.57
CA LEU A 272 7.60 -32.97 15.78
C LEU A 272 9.09 -32.84 15.46
N ILE A 273 9.91 -33.84 15.79
CA ILE A 273 11.34 -33.89 15.42
C ILE A 273 11.50 -33.86 13.90
N GLY A 274 10.75 -34.72 13.18
CA GLY A 274 10.80 -34.77 11.72
C GLY A 274 10.43 -33.44 11.07
N HIS A 275 9.33 -32.82 11.51
CA HIS A 275 8.93 -31.49 11.02
C HIS A 275 9.98 -30.41 11.32
N ASN A 276 10.54 -30.38 12.54
CA ASN A 276 11.56 -29.40 12.89
C ASN A 276 12.82 -29.55 12.02
N MET A 277 13.30 -30.78 11.79
CA MET A 277 14.44 -31.02 10.89
C MET A 277 14.17 -30.52 9.47
N ALA A 278 12.98 -30.79 8.94
CA ALA A 278 12.59 -30.36 7.60
C ALA A 278 12.51 -28.84 7.46
N MET A 279 11.94 -28.15 8.45
CA MET A 279 11.87 -26.69 8.49
C MET A 279 13.28 -26.08 8.52
N GLN A 280 14.16 -26.58 9.39
CA GLN A 280 15.56 -26.11 9.49
C GLN A 280 16.33 -26.33 8.18
N LEU A 281 16.10 -27.43 7.46
CA LEU A 281 16.70 -27.69 6.14
C LEU A 281 16.14 -26.81 5.02
N SER A 282 14.86 -26.46 5.09
CA SER A 282 14.23 -25.60 4.08
C SER A 282 14.70 -24.14 4.16
N ASN A 283 15.39 -23.76 5.23
CA ASN A 283 15.79 -22.40 5.48
C ASN A 283 17.10 -22.02 4.78
N LYS A 284 16.99 -21.15 3.77
CA LYS A 284 18.09 -20.74 2.89
C LYS A 284 19.26 -20.06 3.63
N ALA A 285 18.97 -19.33 4.71
CA ALA A 285 19.96 -18.66 5.55
C ALA A 285 20.95 -19.63 6.20
N LEU A 286 20.39 -20.69 6.78
CA LEU A 286 21.14 -21.71 7.50
C LEU A 286 22.02 -22.53 6.52
N LEU A 287 21.51 -22.78 5.31
CA LEU A 287 22.27 -23.43 4.24
C LEU A 287 23.46 -22.58 3.72
N ALA A 288 23.37 -21.25 3.81
CA ALA A 288 24.40 -20.34 3.32
C ALA A 288 25.61 -20.21 4.27
N GLN A 289 25.41 -20.45 5.57
CA GLN A 289 26.45 -20.26 6.58
C GLN A 289 27.44 -21.44 6.67
N SER A 290 26.99 -22.67 6.37
CA SER A 290 27.83 -23.87 6.50
C SER A 290 27.27 -25.10 5.76
N LYS A 291 28.07 -25.72 4.88
CA LYS A 291 27.65 -26.96 4.18
C LYS A 291 27.60 -28.19 5.10
N ALA A 292 28.50 -28.29 6.09
CA ALA A 292 28.66 -29.51 6.89
C ALA A 292 27.46 -29.82 7.82
N PRO A 293 26.91 -28.87 8.60
CA PRO A 293 25.69 -29.10 9.41
C PRO A 293 24.47 -29.45 8.54
N SER A 294 24.35 -28.83 7.36
CA SER A 294 23.23 -29.08 6.44
C SER A 294 23.21 -30.50 5.88
N GLU A 295 24.37 -31.07 5.55
CA GLU A 295 24.49 -32.45 5.04
C GLU A 295 24.11 -33.48 6.12
N ILE A 296 24.57 -33.28 7.35
CA ILE A 296 24.27 -34.17 8.49
C ILE A 296 22.78 -34.10 8.83
N LEU A 297 22.19 -32.91 8.85
CA LEU A 297 20.76 -32.73 9.08
C LEU A 297 19.92 -33.37 7.97
N ALA A 298 20.32 -33.23 6.70
CA ALA A 298 19.66 -33.87 5.56
C ALA A 298 19.75 -35.41 5.65
N GLN A 299 20.90 -35.94 6.07
CA GLN A 299 21.08 -37.36 6.33
C GLN A 299 20.17 -37.84 7.46
N ALA A 300 20.10 -37.11 8.58
CA ALA A 300 19.20 -37.43 9.69
C ALA A 300 17.72 -37.44 9.26
N LEU A 301 17.27 -36.42 8.53
CA LEU A 301 15.91 -36.36 8.00
C LEU A 301 15.62 -37.53 7.05
N SER A 302 16.58 -37.89 6.18
CA SER A 302 16.42 -39.04 5.27
C SER A 302 16.26 -40.39 6.00
N ASN A 303 16.76 -40.47 7.24
CA ASN A 303 16.65 -41.63 8.12
C ASN A 303 15.42 -41.59 9.04
N TRP A 304 14.77 -40.43 9.21
CA TRP A 304 13.60 -40.28 10.06
C TRP A 304 12.42 -41.13 9.58
N ARG A 305 11.75 -41.85 10.49
CA ARG A 305 10.57 -42.69 10.22
C ARG A 305 9.59 -42.65 11.40
N PRO A 306 8.31 -43.03 11.19
CA PRO A 306 7.42 -43.35 12.30
C PRO A 306 8.03 -44.42 13.22
N LEU A 307 7.73 -44.35 14.52
CA LEU A 307 8.25 -45.31 15.52
C LEU A 307 7.83 -46.75 15.22
N SER A 308 6.67 -46.93 14.57
CA SER A 308 6.17 -48.22 14.10
C SER A 308 5.64 -48.09 12.68
N LEU A 309 6.15 -48.93 11.77
CA LEU A 309 5.68 -48.94 10.37
C LEU A 309 4.27 -49.55 10.22
N ASN A 310 3.86 -50.44 11.12
CA ASN A 310 2.54 -51.09 11.07
C ASN A 310 1.49 -50.39 11.94
N ASN A 311 1.91 -49.56 12.89
CA ASN A 311 1.01 -48.85 13.81
C ASN A 311 1.47 -47.39 13.95
N ALA A 312 1.68 -46.72 12.82
CA ALA A 312 1.99 -45.29 12.82
C ALA A 312 0.77 -44.52 13.33
N SER A 313 1.00 -43.47 14.13
CA SER A 313 -0.08 -42.54 14.51
C SER A 313 -0.51 -41.67 13.32
N THR A 314 -1.69 -41.05 13.40
CA THR A 314 -2.16 -40.09 12.40
C THR A 314 -1.15 -38.97 12.18
N MET A 315 -0.58 -38.40 13.26
CA MET A 315 0.42 -37.32 13.15
C MET A 315 1.73 -37.77 12.47
N GLU A 316 2.26 -38.94 12.85
CA GLU A 316 3.47 -39.49 12.22
C GLU A 316 3.25 -39.82 10.74
N TYR A 317 2.06 -40.29 10.38
CA TYR A 317 1.72 -40.60 9.00
C TYR A 317 1.57 -39.33 8.15
N LEU A 318 0.97 -38.27 8.70
CA LEU A 318 0.92 -36.96 8.04
C LEU A 318 2.34 -36.39 7.84
N ALA A 319 3.21 -36.48 8.86
CA ALA A 319 4.62 -36.12 8.74
C ALA A 319 5.33 -36.97 7.67
N ALA A 320 5.14 -38.29 7.66
CA ALA A 320 5.72 -39.14 6.62
C ALA A 320 5.21 -38.78 5.21
N THR A 321 3.97 -38.32 5.08
CA THR A 321 3.40 -37.91 3.78
C THR A 321 4.13 -36.70 3.17
N SER A 322 4.66 -35.80 4.01
CA SER A 322 5.44 -34.63 3.56
C SER A 322 6.95 -34.93 3.48
N LEU A 323 7.48 -35.78 4.36
CA LEU A 323 8.93 -35.99 4.53
C LEU A 323 9.50 -37.18 3.76
N CYS A 324 8.70 -38.23 3.55
CA CYS A 324 9.17 -39.47 2.94
C CYS A 324 8.92 -39.52 1.43
N SER A 325 9.80 -40.22 0.71
CA SER A 325 9.57 -40.59 -0.68
C SER A 325 8.39 -41.57 -0.81
N GLN A 326 7.87 -41.72 -2.04
CA GLN A 326 6.77 -42.66 -2.31
C GLN A 326 7.06 -44.08 -1.84
N SER A 327 8.25 -44.61 -2.18
CA SER A 327 8.63 -45.98 -1.83
C SER A 327 8.72 -46.20 -0.32
N GLN A 328 9.11 -45.17 0.44
CA GLN A 328 9.11 -45.21 1.90
C GLN A 328 7.68 -45.13 2.44
N LEU A 329 6.83 -44.25 1.91
CA LEU A 329 5.45 -44.14 2.38
C LEU A 329 4.65 -45.42 2.12
N ASP A 330 4.91 -46.12 1.01
CA ASP A 330 4.26 -47.39 0.68
C ASP A 330 4.60 -48.53 1.66
N THR A 331 5.67 -48.37 2.46
CA THR A 331 6.02 -49.32 3.54
C THR A 331 5.33 -49.05 4.86
N ILE A 332 4.66 -47.90 5.00
CA ILE A 332 3.99 -47.47 6.23
C ILE A 332 2.50 -47.82 6.10
N GLU A 333 1.98 -48.57 7.07
CA GLU A 333 0.56 -48.90 7.16
C GLU A 333 -0.26 -47.63 7.39
N ASN A 334 -1.32 -47.47 6.60
CA ASN A 334 -2.17 -46.30 6.65
C ASN A 334 -3.08 -46.32 7.89
N PRO A 335 -2.94 -45.38 8.84
CA PRO A 335 -3.77 -45.37 10.04
C PRO A 335 -5.24 -45.02 9.72
N PRO A 336 -6.18 -45.42 10.60
CA PRO A 336 -7.54 -44.92 10.54
C PRO A 336 -7.56 -43.44 10.92
N PHE A 337 -7.96 -42.57 10.00
CA PHE A 337 -8.10 -41.15 10.26
C PHE A 337 -9.35 -40.91 11.11
N SER A 338 -9.16 -40.41 12.33
CA SER A 338 -10.22 -40.20 13.32
C SER A 338 -11.08 -38.96 13.04
N THR A 339 -10.60 -38.04 12.20
CA THR A 339 -11.31 -36.79 11.89
C THR A 339 -11.36 -36.52 10.38
N VAL A 340 -12.39 -35.78 9.97
CA VAL A 340 -12.56 -35.30 8.59
C VAL A 340 -11.37 -34.40 8.19
N ASP A 341 -10.90 -33.59 9.12
CA ASP A 341 -9.83 -32.60 8.91
C ASP A 341 -8.50 -33.28 8.62
N THR A 342 -8.10 -34.28 9.41
CA THR A 342 -6.86 -35.03 9.18
C THR A 342 -6.89 -35.83 7.88
N SER A 343 -8.07 -36.36 7.50
CA SER A 343 -8.28 -36.99 6.19
C SER A 343 -8.08 -36.00 5.03
N ALA A 344 -8.66 -34.81 5.14
CA ALA A 344 -8.52 -33.75 4.14
C ALA A 344 -7.08 -33.24 4.05
N LEU A 345 -6.42 -33.04 5.20
CA LEU A 345 -5.02 -32.59 5.30
C LEU A 345 -4.07 -33.57 4.63
N ARG A 346 -4.30 -34.89 4.76
CA ARG A 346 -3.55 -35.88 3.98
C ARG A 346 -3.67 -35.61 2.48
N GLY A 347 -4.88 -35.34 1.99
CA GLY A 347 -5.12 -34.99 0.60
C GLY A 347 -4.36 -33.73 0.17
N LEU A 348 -4.36 -32.68 1.00
CA LEU A 348 -3.64 -31.43 0.75
C LEU A 348 -2.12 -31.64 0.73
N LEU A 349 -1.57 -32.40 1.68
CA LEU A 349 -0.14 -32.75 1.73
C LEU A 349 0.29 -33.57 0.51
N LEU A 350 -0.51 -34.55 0.09
CA LEU A 350 -0.24 -35.31 -1.13
C LEU A 350 -0.22 -34.41 -2.37
N SER A 351 -1.11 -33.42 -2.44
CA SER A 351 -1.10 -32.46 -3.54
C SER A 351 0.18 -31.62 -3.57
N ARG A 352 0.63 -31.10 -2.42
CA ARG A 352 1.91 -30.37 -2.27
C ARG A 352 3.11 -31.23 -2.67
N SER A 353 3.08 -32.53 -2.36
CA SER A 353 4.08 -33.52 -2.79
C SER A 353 3.93 -33.95 -4.26
N LYS A 354 3.11 -33.25 -5.06
CA LYS A 354 2.83 -33.51 -6.49
C LYS A 354 2.20 -34.89 -6.78
N ARG A 355 1.54 -35.50 -5.80
CA ARG A 355 0.83 -36.79 -5.90
C ARG A 355 -0.65 -36.60 -6.18
N CYS A 356 -0.96 -35.86 -7.24
CA CYS A 356 -2.31 -35.35 -7.53
C CYS A 356 -3.38 -36.44 -7.68
N LYS A 357 -3.02 -37.65 -8.13
CA LYS A 357 -3.97 -38.77 -8.27
C LYS A 357 -4.49 -39.27 -6.93
N ASP A 358 -3.59 -39.48 -5.97
CA ASP A 358 -3.95 -39.92 -4.62
C ASP A 358 -4.67 -38.79 -3.87
N ALA A 359 -4.15 -37.56 -4.01
CA ALA A 359 -4.77 -36.36 -3.46
C ALA A 359 -6.22 -36.18 -3.92
N ALA A 360 -6.47 -36.20 -5.23
CA ALA A 360 -7.82 -36.04 -5.79
C ALA A 360 -8.80 -37.10 -5.28
N LYS A 361 -8.35 -38.36 -5.13
CA LYS A 361 -9.17 -39.44 -4.59
C LYS A 361 -9.60 -39.14 -3.14
N ILE A 362 -8.66 -38.74 -2.29
CA ILE A 362 -8.91 -38.48 -0.87
C ILE A 362 -9.74 -37.21 -0.70
N LEU A 363 -9.33 -36.10 -1.31
CA LEU A 363 -10.05 -34.83 -1.22
C LEU A 363 -11.50 -34.98 -1.71
N ASN A 364 -11.73 -35.66 -2.83
CA ASN A 364 -13.07 -35.90 -3.35
C ASN A 364 -13.92 -36.76 -2.40
N SER A 365 -13.33 -37.76 -1.72
CA SER A 365 -14.07 -38.56 -0.73
C SER A 365 -14.41 -37.79 0.54
N SER A 366 -13.59 -36.80 0.93
CA SER A 366 -13.82 -35.99 2.14
C SER A 366 -14.81 -34.83 1.93
N MET A 367 -15.18 -34.51 0.69
CA MET A 367 -16.04 -33.35 0.36
C MET A 367 -17.40 -33.37 1.06
N GLU A 368 -18.08 -34.52 1.10
CA GLU A 368 -19.40 -34.65 1.70
C GLU A 368 -19.35 -34.46 3.22
N ASP A 369 -18.36 -35.09 3.86
CA ASP A 369 -18.13 -34.97 5.31
C ASP A 369 -17.76 -33.53 5.71
N ILE A 370 -16.90 -32.86 4.95
CA ILE A 370 -16.55 -31.43 5.18
C ILE A 370 -17.79 -30.54 5.02
N THR A 371 -18.59 -30.79 3.98
CA THR A 371 -19.81 -30.02 3.73
C THR A 371 -20.82 -30.23 4.85
N SER A 372 -20.95 -31.46 5.35
CA SER A 372 -21.83 -31.80 6.47
C SER A 372 -21.37 -31.15 7.78
N ARG A 373 -20.05 -31.16 8.05
CA ARG A 373 -19.48 -30.62 9.29
C ARG A 373 -19.46 -29.09 9.33
N TYR A 374 -19.03 -28.44 8.26
CA TYR A 374 -18.75 -27.00 8.24
C TYR A 374 -19.72 -26.18 7.40
N GLY A 375 -20.50 -26.82 6.52
CA GLY A 375 -21.45 -26.16 5.62
C GLY A 375 -20.87 -25.78 4.24
N PRO A 376 -21.75 -25.50 3.27
CA PRO A 376 -21.38 -25.32 1.85
C PRO A 376 -20.60 -24.03 1.55
N THR A 377 -20.75 -23.01 2.39
CA THR A 377 -20.07 -21.71 2.26
C THR A 377 -18.85 -21.59 3.18
N SER A 378 -18.44 -22.69 3.82
CA SER A 378 -17.27 -22.71 4.70
C SER A 378 -15.97 -22.51 3.92
N MET A 379 -14.98 -21.92 4.59
CA MET A 379 -13.64 -21.77 4.02
C MET A 379 -12.95 -23.12 3.82
N HIS A 380 -13.15 -24.06 4.76
CA HIS A 380 -12.70 -25.46 4.67
C HIS A 380 -13.06 -26.10 3.34
N LEU A 381 -14.34 -26.03 2.96
CA LEU A 381 -14.81 -26.59 1.70
C LEU A 381 -14.22 -25.86 0.49
N GLY A 382 -14.07 -24.54 0.57
CA GLY A 382 -13.51 -23.74 -0.52
C GLY A 382 -12.04 -24.08 -0.81
N ILE A 383 -11.20 -24.24 0.22
CA ILE A 383 -9.80 -24.64 0.11
C ILE A 383 -9.69 -26.05 -0.49
N VAL A 384 -10.42 -27.02 0.08
CA VAL A 384 -10.39 -28.41 -0.39
C VAL A 384 -10.90 -28.53 -1.83
N THR A 385 -11.93 -27.76 -2.20
CA THR A 385 -12.45 -27.75 -3.58
C THR A 385 -11.43 -27.15 -4.56
N ALA A 386 -10.80 -26.02 -4.20
CA ALA A 386 -9.79 -25.39 -5.05
C ALA A 386 -8.61 -26.34 -5.28
N GLU A 387 -8.14 -27.03 -4.24
CA GLU A 387 -7.01 -27.95 -4.36
C GLU A 387 -7.36 -29.25 -5.10
N LEU A 388 -8.57 -29.76 -4.90
CA LEU A 388 -9.10 -30.86 -5.71
C LEU A 388 -9.16 -30.48 -7.20
N ALA A 389 -9.61 -29.28 -7.50
CA ALA A 389 -9.66 -28.77 -8.87
C ALA A 389 -8.26 -28.59 -9.46
N ASN A 390 -7.28 -28.09 -8.69
CA ASN A 390 -5.88 -28.03 -9.09
C ASN A 390 -5.33 -29.42 -9.43
N CYS A 391 -5.62 -30.42 -8.60
CA CYS A 391 -5.26 -31.81 -8.88
C CYS A 391 -5.90 -32.31 -10.19
N TYR A 392 -7.18 -32.03 -10.41
CA TYR A 392 -7.85 -32.41 -11.67
C TYR A 392 -7.25 -31.70 -12.88
N ASN A 393 -6.89 -30.42 -12.78
CA ASN A 393 -6.23 -29.69 -13.86
C ASN A 393 -4.87 -30.31 -14.20
N ILE A 394 -4.06 -30.66 -13.19
CA ILE A 394 -2.77 -31.36 -13.41
C ILE A 394 -2.98 -32.73 -14.07
N LEU A 395 -4.07 -33.43 -13.72
CA LEU A 395 -4.43 -34.73 -14.30
C LEU A 395 -5.16 -34.63 -15.65
N GLN A 396 -5.27 -33.43 -16.25
CA GLN A 396 -5.99 -33.17 -17.50
C GLN A 396 -7.47 -33.63 -17.43
N GLN A 397 -8.11 -33.34 -16.30
CA GLN A 397 -9.52 -33.60 -16.03
C GLN A 397 -10.27 -32.28 -15.76
N GLU A 398 -10.02 -31.26 -16.59
CA GLU A 398 -10.50 -29.89 -16.43
C GLU A 398 -12.03 -29.80 -16.37
N ASN A 399 -12.75 -30.70 -17.05
CA ASN A 399 -14.22 -30.75 -16.97
C ASN A 399 -14.70 -31.07 -15.54
N LYS A 400 -14.02 -32.00 -14.84
CA LYS A 400 -14.35 -32.33 -13.45
C LYS A 400 -13.99 -31.18 -12.51
N ALA A 401 -12.86 -30.52 -12.77
CA ALA A 401 -12.44 -29.34 -12.04
C ALA A 401 -13.48 -28.21 -12.17
N GLU A 402 -13.88 -27.88 -13.40
CA GLU A 402 -14.88 -26.86 -13.67
C GLU A 402 -16.23 -27.18 -13.01
N ASP A 403 -16.69 -28.43 -13.09
CA ASP A 403 -17.96 -28.85 -12.48
C ASP A 403 -17.99 -28.63 -10.96
N CYS A 404 -16.93 -29.02 -10.23
CA CYS A 404 -16.89 -28.81 -8.79
C CYS A 404 -16.70 -27.32 -8.43
N LEU A 405 -15.87 -26.60 -9.18
CA LEU A 405 -15.62 -25.17 -8.95
C LEU A 405 -16.88 -24.33 -9.17
N ARG A 406 -17.64 -24.58 -10.24
CA ARG A 406 -18.88 -23.83 -10.51
C ARG A 406 -19.92 -24.05 -9.42
N LYS A 407 -20.06 -25.27 -8.89
CA LYS A 407 -20.93 -25.56 -7.75
C LYS A 407 -20.51 -24.79 -6.49
N ALA A 408 -19.21 -24.79 -6.18
CA ALA A 408 -18.69 -24.06 -5.02
C ALA A 408 -18.86 -22.53 -5.17
N LEU A 409 -18.62 -21.98 -6.36
CA LEU A 409 -18.76 -20.55 -6.65
C LEU A 409 -20.23 -20.09 -6.65
N GLN A 410 -21.18 -20.94 -7.08
CA GLN A 410 -22.62 -20.62 -7.01
C GLN A 410 -23.10 -20.36 -5.58
N SER A 411 -22.53 -21.06 -4.59
CA SER A 411 -22.84 -20.81 -3.17
C SER A 411 -22.12 -19.59 -2.58
N ARG A 412 -21.24 -18.92 -3.34
CA ARG A 412 -20.38 -17.80 -2.90
C ARG A 412 -20.58 -16.54 -3.75
N LEU A 413 -21.79 -16.33 -4.27
CA LEU A 413 -22.12 -15.15 -5.09
C LEU A 413 -22.17 -13.84 -4.27
N GLU A 414 -22.40 -13.94 -2.96
CA GLU A 414 -22.34 -12.79 -2.06
C GLU A 414 -20.96 -12.16 -2.05
N ARG A 415 -20.91 -10.82 -2.04
CA ARG A 415 -19.66 -10.09 -2.19
C ARG A 415 -18.63 -10.45 -1.11
N SER A 416 -19.05 -10.57 0.15
CA SER A 416 -18.20 -10.94 1.29
C SER A 416 -17.53 -12.31 1.14
N LEU A 417 -18.24 -13.29 0.56
CA LEU A 417 -17.70 -14.63 0.31
C LEU A 417 -16.85 -14.69 -0.96
N SER A 418 -17.22 -13.89 -1.97
CA SER A 418 -16.50 -13.81 -3.24
C SER A 418 -15.13 -13.14 -3.09
N THR A 419 -14.98 -12.15 -2.21
CA THR A 419 -13.69 -11.49 -1.93
C THR A 419 -12.85 -12.22 -0.88
N ARG A 420 -13.43 -13.18 -0.15
CA ARG A 420 -12.71 -14.04 0.79
C ARG A 420 -11.70 -14.92 0.03
N ARG A 421 -10.60 -15.28 0.70
CA ARG A 421 -9.46 -15.96 0.05
C ARG A 421 -9.81 -17.27 -0.66
N ASP A 422 -10.69 -18.09 -0.08
CA ASP A 422 -11.14 -19.32 -0.74
C ASP A 422 -11.90 -19.02 -2.04
N GLY A 423 -12.65 -17.91 -2.10
CA GLY A 423 -13.26 -17.43 -3.34
C GLY A 423 -12.23 -17.07 -4.42
N ILE A 424 -11.08 -16.50 -4.00
CA ILE A 424 -9.94 -16.21 -4.90
C ILE A 424 -9.30 -17.51 -5.38
N TYR A 425 -9.05 -18.48 -4.49
CA TYR A 425 -8.48 -19.79 -4.85
C TYR A 425 -9.36 -20.51 -5.88
N LEU A 426 -10.67 -20.52 -5.64
CA LEU A 426 -11.65 -21.13 -6.55
C LEU A 426 -11.66 -20.46 -7.92
N ARG A 427 -11.61 -19.11 -7.99
CA ARG A 427 -11.55 -18.39 -9.27
C ARG A 427 -10.23 -18.64 -10.01
N LEU A 428 -9.11 -18.70 -9.30
CA LEU A 428 -7.81 -18.97 -9.92
C LEU A 428 -7.76 -20.39 -10.50
N ALA A 429 -8.23 -21.39 -9.73
CA ALA A 429 -8.37 -22.77 -10.20
C ALA A 429 -9.35 -22.88 -11.39
N LEU A 430 -10.43 -22.07 -11.40
CA LEU A 430 -11.37 -22.01 -12.53
C LEU A 430 -10.70 -21.44 -13.77
N ALA A 431 -9.94 -20.36 -13.63
CA ALA A 431 -9.17 -19.79 -14.74
C ALA A 431 -8.18 -20.82 -15.30
N ASP A 432 -7.47 -21.55 -14.44
CA ASP A 432 -6.56 -22.62 -14.86
C ASP A 432 -7.29 -23.76 -15.59
N SER A 433 -8.49 -24.13 -15.14
CA SER A 433 -9.35 -25.12 -15.80
C SER A 433 -9.78 -24.67 -17.20
N LEU A 434 -10.20 -23.40 -17.34
CA LEU A 434 -10.62 -22.81 -18.61
C LEU A 434 -9.44 -22.66 -19.58
N ILE A 435 -8.27 -22.26 -19.07
CA ILE A 435 -7.01 -22.19 -19.84
C ILE A 435 -6.61 -23.58 -20.34
N GLY A 436 -6.70 -24.61 -19.51
CA GLY A 436 -6.42 -26.00 -19.89
C GLY A 436 -7.33 -26.50 -21.03
N GLN A 437 -8.58 -26.04 -21.05
CA GLN A 437 -9.54 -26.30 -22.14
C GLN A 437 -9.39 -25.36 -23.35
N ALA A 438 -8.38 -24.48 -23.38
CA ALA A 438 -8.20 -23.43 -24.39
C ALA A 438 -9.38 -22.43 -24.51
N ARG A 439 -10.21 -22.29 -23.47
CA ARG A 439 -11.33 -21.33 -23.38
C ARG A 439 -10.85 -19.99 -22.81
N TYR A 440 -9.85 -19.40 -23.45
CA TYR A 440 -9.19 -18.19 -22.97
C TYR A 440 -10.16 -17.01 -22.78
N SER A 441 -11.08 -16.79 -23.71
CA SER A 441 -12.08 -15.71 -23.63
C SER A 441 -12.95 -15.77 -22.38
N GLU A 442 -13.16 -16.96 -21.80
CA GLU A 442 -13.87 -17.14 -20.54
C GLU A 442 -12.94 -17.03 -19.33
N ALA A 443 -11.66 -17.37 -19.47
CA ALA A 443 -10.66 -17.26 -18.41
C ALA A 443 -10.25 -15.80 -18.12
N LEU A 444 -10.13 -14.98 -19.17
CA LEU A 444 -9.74 -13.56 -19.09
C LEU A 444 -10.56 -12.77 -18.03
N PRO A 445 -11.90 -12.73 -18.09
CA PRO A 445 -12.69 -11.96 -17.12
C PRO A 445 -12.58 -12.52 -15.69
N VAL A 446 -12.31 -13.82 -15.54
CA VAL A 446 -12.07 -14.43 -14.22
C VAL A 446 -10.75 -13.91 -13.65
N LEU A 447 -9.67 -13.92 -14.44
CA LEU A 447 -8.35 -13.41 -14.03
C LEU A 447 -8.37 -11.90 -13.74
N GLU A 448 -9.03 -11.12 -14.59
CA GLU A 448 -9.20 -9.68 -14.39
C GLU A 448 -9.98 -9.39 -13.10
N SER A 449 -11.03 -10.17 -12.79
CA SER A 449 -11.75 -10.04 -11.51
C SER A 449 -10.88 -10.29 -10.27
N ILE A 450 -9.86 -11.13 -10.39
CA ILE A 450 -8.89 -11.39 -9.30
C ILE A 450 -7.94 -10.21 -9.14
N ILE A 451 -7.40 -9.68 -10.25
CA ILE A 451 -6.50 -8.50 -10.24
C ILE A 451 -7.22 -7.28 -9.67
N ASP A 452 -8.50 -7.11 -10.01
CA ASP A 452 -9.36 -6.01 -9.57
C ASP A 452 -9.90 -6.17 -8.13
N SER A 453 -9.63 -7.29 -7.46
CA SER A 453 -10.11 -7.53 -6.09
C SER A 453 -9.38 -6.62 -5.09
N PRO A 454 -10.09 -5.87 -4.24
CA PRO A 454 -9.45 -5.06 -3.20
C PRO A 454 -8.76 -5.98 -2.17
N ASN A 455 -7.64 -5.52 -1.59
CA ASN A 455 -6.88 -6.22 -0.54
C ASN A 455 -6.31 -7.60 -0.92
N ILE A 456 -6.18 -7.91 -2.21
CA ILE A 456 -5.52 -9.14 -2.67
C ILE A 456 -3.98 -9.02 -2.63
N SER A 457 -3.30 -10.08 -2.17
CA SER A 457 -1.84 -10.12 -2.02
C SER A 457 -1.10 -9.98 -3.36
N ALA A 458 0.12 -9.45 -3.31
CA ALA A 458 0.99 -9.30 -4.48
C ALA A 458 1.20 -10.64 -5.22
N THR A 459 1.28 -11.75 -4.48
CA THR A 459 1.39 -13.11 -5.01
C THR A 459 0.22 -13.46 -5.92
N PHE A 460 -1.03 -13.32 -5.47
CA PHE A 460 -2.19 -13.66 -6.30
C PHE A 460 -2.36 -12.69 -7.47
N ARG A 461 -2.06 -11.39 -7.30
CA ARG A 461 -2.06 -10.44 -8.42
C ARG A 461 -1.06 -10.84 -9.49
N MET A 462 0.16 -11.20 -9.09
CA MET A 462 1.21 -11.65 -10.01
C MET A 462 0.78 -12.95 -10.71
N MET A 463 0.30 -13.94 -9.97
CA MET A 463 -0.20 -15.19 -10.52
C MET A 463 -1.27 -14.96 -11.60
N SER A 464 -2.21 -14.04 -11.36
CA SER A 464 -3.25 -13.69 -12.33
C SER A 464 -2.72 -12.88 -13.51
N ALA A 465 -1.80 -11.94 -13.28
CA ALA A 465 -1.17 -11.15 -14.34
C ALA A 465 -0.37 -12.03 -15.31
N LEU A 466 0.41 -12.99 -14.79
CA LEU A 466 1.16 -13.95 -15.60
C LEU A 466 0.24 -14.83 -16.46
N ARG A 467 -0.84 -15.37 -15.86
CA ARG A 467 -1.85 -16.16 -16.58
C ARG A 467 -2.55 -15.32 -17.64
N LEU A 468 -2.81 -14.05 -17.36
CA LEU A 468 -3.47 -13.12 -18.29
C LEU A 468 -2.54 -12.79 -19.47
N ALA A 469 -1.27 -12.48 -19.22
CA ALA A 469 -0.26 -12.26 -20.25
C ALA A 469 -0.12 -13.49 -21.16
N LYS A 470 0.06 -14.68 -20.56
CA LYS A 470 0.20 -15.95 -21.26
C LYS A 470 -1.04 -16.30 -22.08
N SER A 471 -2.24 -16.03 -21.56
CA SER A 471 -3.50 -16.31 -22.25
C SER A 471 -3.69 -15.38 -23.45
N ARG A 472 -3.45 -14.07 -23.30
CA ARG A 472 -3.54 -13.09 -24.40
C ARG A 472 -2.55 -13.41 -25.52
N ARG A 473 -1.35 -13.81 -25.16
CA ARG A 473 -0.32 -14.28 -26.10
C ARG A 473 -0.78 -15.51 -26.90
N ARG A 474 -1.33 -16.53 -26.22
CA ARG A 474 -1.89 -17.74 -26.88
C ARG A 474 -3.13 -17.48 -27.73
N MET A 475 -3.81 -16.35 -27.53
CA MET A 475 -4.92 -15.91 -28.38
C MET A 475 -4.44 -15.23 -29.68
N HIS A 476 -3.12 -15.10 -29.89
CA HIS A 476 -2.52 -14.37 -31.02
C HIS A 476 -3.00 -12.92 -31.10
N GLU A 477 -3.19 -12.29 -29.93
CA GLU A 477 -3.33 -10.83 -29.88
C GLU A 477 -2.05 -10.19 -30.43
N ASP A 478 -2.17 -8.94 -30.91
CA ASP A 478 -1.00 -8.18 -31.38
C ASP A 478 0.10 -8.15 -30.31
N PRO A 479 1.31 -8.70 -30.58
CA PRO A 479 2.40 -8.75 -29.61
C PRO A 479 2.77 -7.38 -29.03
N GLN A 480 2.53 -6.28 -29.77
CA GLN A 480 2.77 -4.92 -29.28
C GLN A 480 1.86 -4.57 -28.08
N ARG A 481 0.67 -5.15 -27.98
CA ARG A 481 -0.27 -4.90 -26.87
C ARG A 481 0.22 -5.43 -25.53
N ALA A 482 1.08 -6.46 -25.54
CA ALA A 482 1.67 -7.00 -24.33
C ALA A 482 2.55 -5.98 -23.58
N PHE A 483 2.98 -4.91 -24.26
CA PHE A 483 3.90 -3.89 -23.73
C PHE A 483 3.22 -2.54 -23.48
N GLU A 484 1.89 -2.43 -23.62
CA GLU A 484 1.14 -1.22 -23.29
C GLU A 484 1.12 -0.99 -21.77
N GLN A 485 1.08 0.27 -21.31
CA GLN A 485 1.16 0.57 -19.86
C GLN A 485 0.04 -0.05 -19.01
N ASN A 486 -1.08 -0.43 -19.61
CA ASN A 486 -2.20 -1.13 -18.97
C ASN A 486 -2.16 -2.66 -19.18
N SER A 487 -1.08 -3.20 -19.73
CA SER A 487 -0.91 -4.63 -19.97
C SER A 487 -0.64 -5.41 -18.66
N PRO A 488 -0.87 -6.73 -18.66
CA PRO A 488 -0.60 -7.54 -17.48
C PRO A 488 0.89 -7.58 -17.10
N LEU A 489 1.81 -7.44 -18.07
CA LEU A 489 3.24 -7.36 -17.78
C LEU A 489 3.57 -6.08 -16.99
N TRP A 490 3.07 -4.92 -17.42
CA TRP A 490 3.22 -3.68 -16.66
C TRP A 490 2.56 -3.74 -15.26
N ALA A 491 1.42 -4.43 -15.14
CA ALA A 491 0.79 -4.67 -13.83
C ALA A 491 1.64 -5.57 -12.91
N GLY A 492 2.44 -6.48 -13.47
CA GLY A 492 3.33 -7.38 -12.73
C GLY A 492 4.63 -6.71 -12.24
N LEU A 493 5.18 -5.76 -13.01
CA LEU A 493 6.43 -5.04 -12.68
C LEU A 493 6.52 -4.55 -11.21
N PRO A 494 5.57 -3.77 -10.66
CA PRO A 494 5.67 -3.27 -9.28
C PRO A 494 5.58 -4.38 -8.22
N LEU A 495 5.12 -5.58 -8.59
CA LEU A 495 4.97 -6.72 -7.69
C LEU A 495 6.26 -7.53 -7.51
N LEU A 496 7.25 -7.38 -8.40
CA LEU A 496 8.49 -8.18 -8.39
C LEU A 496 9.25 -8.15 -7.07
N ARG A 497 9.21 -7.03 -6.34
CA ARG A 497 9.84 -6.89 -5.01
C ARG A 497 9.07 -7.57 -3.87
N HIS A 498 7.84 -7.99 -4.11
CA HIS A 498 6.90 -8.49 -3.10
C HIS A 498 6.48 -9.96 -3.32
N VAL A 499 6.96 -10.61 -4.38
CA VAL A 499 6.63 -12.00 -4.72
C VAL A 499 7.82 -12.94 -4.46
N PRO A 500 7.58 -14.26 -4.29
CA PRO A 500 8.65 -15.24 -4.21
C PRO A 500 9.48 -15.31 -5.50
N ASP A 501 10.74 -15.73 -5.38
CA ASP A 501 11.69 -15.85 -6.51
C ASP A 501 11.14 -16.67 -7.67
N VAL A 502 10.33 -17.70 -7.38
CA VAL A 502 9.69 -18.54 -8.41
C VAL A 502 8.76 -17.72 -9.31
N LEU A 503 7.94 -16.82 -8.73
CA LEU A 503 7.05 -15.97 -9.53
C LEU A 503 7.80 -14.85 -10.24
N ALA A 504 8.89 -14.35 -9.66
CA ALA A 504 9.77 -13.39 -10.34
C ALA A 504 10.46 -14.03 -11.55
N THR A 505 10.89 -15.29 -11.42
CA THR A 505 11.43 -16.11 -12.51
C THR A 505 10.39 -16.31 -13.61
N GLU A 506 9.17 -16.74 -13.26
CA GLU A 506 8.07 -16.89 -14.22
C GLU A 506 7.73 -15.58 -14.94
N TYR A 507 7.81 -14.44 -14.25
CA TYR A 507 7.59 -13.13 -14.85
C TYR A 507 8.64 -12.79 -15.90
N VAL A 508 9.92 -12.97 -15.58
CA VAL A 508 11.02 -12.71 -16.52
C VAL A 508 10.94 -13.66 -17.71
N GLU A 509 10.59 -14.92 -17.48
CA GLU A 509 10.38 -15.92 -18.53
C GLU A 509 9.22 -15.52 -19.45
N GLU A 510 8.08 -15.13 -18.90
CA GLU A 510 6.91 -14.72 -19.70
C GLU A 510 7.17 -13.40 -20.44
N LEU A 511 7.94 -12.47 -19.86
CA LEU A 511 8.41 -11.26 -20.56
C LEU A 511 9.28 -11.62 -21.76
N ALA A 512 10.25 -12.52 -21.60
CA ALA A 512 11.10 -13.00 -22.69
C ALA A 512 10.29 -13.72 -23.79
N CYS A 513 9.27 -14.51 -23.41
CA CYS A 513 8.33 -15.08 -24.37
C CYS A 513 7.60 -14.01 -25.19
N ASN A 514 7.10 -12.94 -24.55
CA ASN A 514 6.40 -11.86 -25.25
C ASN A 514 7.33 -11.07 -26.16
N ILE A 515 8.60 -10.85 -25.77
CA ILE A 515 9.60 -10.19 -26.63
C ILE A 515 9.90 -11.04 -27.87
N SER A 516 10.03 -12.36 -27.69
CA SER A 516 10.34 -13.30 -28.77
C SER A 516 9.22 -13.40 -29.83
N GLU A 517 7.98 -13.07 -29.48
CA GLU A 517 6.86 -13.05 -30.43
C GLU A 517 6.78 -11.76 -31.26
N ILE A 518 7.57 -10.73 -30.94
CA ILE A 518 7.62 -9.50 -31.72
C ILE A 518 8.25 -9.81 -33.09
N PRO A 519 7.58 -9.52 -34.21
CA PRO A 519 8.16 -9.70 -35.53
C PRO A 519 9.44 -8.86 -35.70
N LYS A 520 10.44 -9.40 -36.43
CA LYS A 520 11.68 -8.68 -36.75
C LYS A 520 11.37 -7.27 -37.27
N VAL A 521 11.95 -6.28 -36.59
CA VAL A 521 11.55 -4.86 -36.63
C VAL A 521 11.52 -4.31 -38.05
N GLN A 522 10.37 -3.80 -38.48
CA GLN A 522 10.26 -2.93 -39.66
C GLN A 522 10.51 -1.46 -39.26
N PRO A 523 11.05 -0.61 -40.16
CA PRO A 523 11.31 0.80 -39.84
C PRO A 523 10.01 1.53 -39.52
N GLY A 524 9.87 2.01 -38.27
CA GLY A 524 8.70 2.78 -37.80
C GLY A 524 7.91 2.21 -36.63
N ASN A 525 8.33 1.09 -36.01
CA ASN A 525 7.59 0.46 -34.90
C ASN A 525 7.85 1.07 -33.51
N SER A 526 6.89 0.85 -32.60
CA SER A 526 6.78 1.52 -31.29
C SER A 526 7.92 1.19 -30.30
N MET A 527 8.33 2.19 -29.51
CA MET A 527 9.34 2.07 -28.43
C MET A 527 8.81 1.31 -27.18
N LYS A 528 7.53 0.93 -27.14
CA LYS A 528 6.87 0.38 -25.94
C LYS A 528 7.60 -0.83 -25.30
N PRO A 529 8.10 -1.83 -26.07
CA PRO A 529 8.80 -2.96 -25.46
C PRO A 529 10.13 -2.56 -24.80
N LYS A 530 10.81 -1.56 -25.36
CA LYS A 530 12.09 -1.07 -24.83
C LYS A 530 11.92 -0.43 -23.44
N GLU A 531 10.85 0.35 -23.24
CA GLU A 531 10.55 0.98 -21.95
C GLU A 531 10.35 -0.05 -20.83
N LEU A 532 9.58 -1.12 -21.09
CA LEU A 532 9.34 -2.16 -20.10
C LEU A 532 10.62 -2.96 -19.80
N ILE A 533 11.43 -3.25 -20.82
CA ILE A 533 12.73 -3.93 -20.65
C ILE A 533 13.66 -3.09 -19.75
N GLU A 534 13.78 -1.79 -20.01
CA GLU A 534 14.59 -0.87 -19.20
C GLU A 534 14.09 -0.79 -17.75
N ALA A 535 12.77 -0.76 -17.55
CA ALA A 535 12.15 -0.74 -16.22
C ALA A 535 12.40 -2.04 -15.45
N VAL A 536 12.31 -3.21 -16.10
CA VAL A 536 12.58 -4.53 -15.49
C VAL A 536 14.05 -4.67 -15.13
N ASN A 537 14.95 -4.24 -16.01
CA ASN A 537 16.40 -4.24 -15.75
C ASN A 537 16.81 -3.33 -14.60
N SER A 538 16.06 -2.25 -14.37
CA SER A 538 16.30 -1.30 -13.29
C SER A 538 15.56 -1.68 -12.00
N ALA A 539 14.73 -2.72 -12.02
CA ALA A 539 13.93 -3.13 -10.87
C ALA A 539 14.80 -3.78 -9.79
N LYS A 540 14.51 -3.46 -8.52
CA LYS A 540 15.10 -4.17 -7.37
C LYS A 540 14.30 -5.43 -7.09
N PHE A 541 14.96 -6.58 -7.06
CA PHE A 541 14.36 -7.87 -6.73
C PHE A 541 14.47 -8.19 -5.23
N ARG A 542 13.58 -9.06 -4.74
CA ARG A 542 13.61 -9.52 -3.34
C ARG A 542 14.88 -10.30 -3.01
N SER A 543 15.42 -11.04 -3.98
CA SER A 543 16.61 -11.88 -3.85
C SER A 543 17.68 -11.46 -4.85
N SER A 544 18.94 -11.53 -4.45
CA SER A 544 20.11 -11.30 -5.33
C SER A 544 20.34 -12.45 -6.32
N PHE A 545 19.59 -13.56 -6.22
CA PHE A 545 19.81 -14.78 -7.01
C PHE A 545 19.21 -14.73 -8.42
N LEU A 546 18.14 -13.94 -8.64
CA LEU A 546 17.47 -13.91 -9.94
C LEU A 546 18.43 -13.49 -11.10
N PRO A 547 19.30 -12.47 -10.95
CA PRO A 547 20.29 -12.13 -11.97
C PRO A 547 21.28 -13.25 -12.33
N ASP A 548 21.51 -14.21 -11.43
CA ASP A 548 22.43 -15.35 -11.62
C ASP A 548 21.71 -16.61 -12.12
N SER A 549 20.41 -16.52 -12.46
CA SER A 549 19.60 -17.65 -12.86
C SER A 549 19.63 -17.91 -14.38
N PRO A 550 19.50 -19.18 -14.84
CA PRO A 550 19.46 -19.50 -16.27
C PRO A 550 18.34 -18.79 -17.04
N CYS A 551 17.20 -18.52 -16.39
CA CYS A 551 16.11 -17.80 -17.05
C CYS A 551 16.45 -16.32 -17.29
N TRP A 552 17.25 -15.72 -16.40
CA TRP A 552 17.72 -14.35 -16.57
C TRP A 552 18.75 -14.25 -17.69
N GLU A 553 19.67 -15.22 -17.78
CA GLU A 553 20.59 -15.33 -18.92
C GLU A 553 19.83 -15.42 -20.25
N TRP A 554 18.82 -16.30 -20.33
CA TRP A 554 17.98 -16.41 -21.53
C TRP A 554 17.23 -15.10 -21.84
N TYR A 555 16.64 -14.45 -20.84
CA TYR A 555 16.01 -13.14 -21.01
C TYR A 555 17.00 -12.09 -21.56
N LYS A 556 18.25 -12.09 -21.08
CA LYS A 556 19.30 -11.19 -21.59
C LYS A 556 19.69 -11.48 -23.02
N GLU A 557 19.73 -12.74 -23.44
CA GLU A 557 19.96 -13.10 -24.85
C GLU A 557 18.84 -12.57 -25.75
N VAL A 558 17.57 -12.78 -25.36
CA VAL A 558 16.39 -12.31 -26.09
C VAL A 558 16.35 -10.78 -26.15
N GLU A 559 16.67 -10.10 -25.04
CA GLU A 559 16.81 -8.65 -24.98
C GLU A 559 17.87 -8.15 -25.99
N GLN A 560 19.05 -8.75 -25.99
CA GLN A 560 20.15 -8.36 -26.87
C GLN A 560 19.80 -8.54 -28.35
N GLU A 561 19.14 -9.65 -28.71
CA GLU A 561 18.68 -9.87 -30.08
C GLU A 561 17.68 -8.78 -30.51
N TYR A 562 16.68 -8.49 -29.66
CA TYR A 562 15.67 -7.47 -29.94
C TYR A 562 16.26 -6.06 -30.08
N LEU A 563 17.12 -5.64 -29.16
CA LEU A 563 17.80 -4.33 -29.22
C LEU A 563 18.76 -4.24 -30.41
N GLY A 564 19.42 -5.36 -30.77
CA GLY A 564 20.27 -5.45 -31.96
C GLY A 564 19.49 -5.24 -33.26
N ASP A 565 18.30 -5.82 -33.37
CA ASP A 565 17.43 -5.67 -34.53
C ASP A 565 16.87 -4.25 -34.66
N ILE A 566 16.54 -3.57 -33.54
CA ILE A 566 16.18 -2.14 -33.54
C ILE A 566 17.34 -1.30 -34.09
N THR A 567 18.55 -1.57 -33.64
CA THR A 567 19.75 -0.79 -34.02
C THR A 567 20.04 -0.95 -35.52
N LYS A 568 19.98 -2.17 -36.05
CA LYS A 568 20.11 -2.44 -37.49
C LYS A 568 19.03 -1.76 -38.33
N ALA A 569 17.78 -1.74 -37.86
CA ALA A 569 16.69 -1.05 -38.54
C ALA A 569 16.91 0.48 -38.59
N ALA A 570 17.43 1.07 -37.51
CA ALA A 570 17.78 2.49 -37.45
C ALA A 570 18.93 2.86 -38.43
N GLU A 571 19.94 2.00 -38.56
CA GLU A 571 21.06 2.18 -39.50
C GLU A 571 20.63 2.07 -40.97
N ALA A 572 19.77 1.10 -41.30
CA ALA A 572 19.21 0.93 -42.64
C ALA A 572 18.39 2.15 -43.10
N THR A 573 17.75 2.86 -42.15
CA THR A 573 16.97 4.07 -42.42
C THR A 573 17.88 5.28 -42.71
N LYS A 574 19.04 5.37 -42.06
CA LYS A 574 20.07 6.40 -42.34
C LYS A 574 20.79 6.18 -43.67
N GLY A 575 20.95 4.93 -44.12
CA GLY A 575 21.55 4.61 -45.42
C GLY A 575 20.75 5.07 -46.64
N LYS A 576 19.41 5.20 -46.51
CA LYS A 576 18.51 5.66 -47.59
C LYS A 576 18.47 7.19 -47.78
N GLN A 577 18.98 7.98 -46.83
CA GLN A 577 19.01 9.45 -46.94
C GLN A 577 20.27 10.02 -47.60
N ARG A 578 21.23 9.17 -48.01
CA ARG A 578 22.50 9.62 -48.60
C ARG A 578 22.53 9.71 -50.14
N ASP A 579 21.41 9.49 -50.83
CA ASP A 579 21.38 9.37 -52.29
C ASP A 579 20.68 10.52 -53.04
N ASP A 580 20.53 11.70 -52.41
CA ASP A 580 20.12 12.92 -53.16
C ASP A 580 20.99 14.15 -52.82
N GLY A 581 21.91 14.46 -53.73
CA GLY A 581 22.00 15.81 -54.28
C GLY A 581 22.63 16.96 -53.46
N SER A 582 23.93 16.86 -53.16
CA SER A 582 24.96 17.94 -53.15
C SER A 582 24.59 19.43 -52.89
N ARG A 583 25.27 20.07 -51.93
CA ARG A 583 26.26 21.15 -52.21
C ARG A 583 27.10 21.57 -50.98
N LYS A 584 28.34 21.93 -51.31
CA LYS A 584 29.53 22.24 -50.52
C LYS A 584 29.42 23.51 -49.66
N GLU A 585 30.17 23.59 -48.56
CA GLU A 585 31.32 24.51 -48.40
C GLU A 585 32.10 24.23 -47.10
N ASP A 586 33.33 24.75 -47.08
CA ASP A 586 34.55 24.21 -46.48
C ASP A 586 34.75 24.40 -44.97
N GLU A 587 35.59 23.53 -44.42
CA GLU A 587 36.24 23.62 -43.12
C GLU A 587 37.27 24.77 -43.07
N SER A 588 37.30 25.56 -41.99
CA SER A 588 38.49 25.71 -41.12
C SER A 588 38.34 26.76 -40.02
N GLU A 589 38.79 26.34 -38.83
CA GLU A 589 39.36 27.13 -37.73
C GLU A 589 38.49 28.15 -36.97
N MET A 590 38.03 27.75 -35.77
CA MET A 590 38.37 28.54 -34.58
C MET A 590 38.58 27.66 -33.34
N ARG A 591 39.73 27.92 -32.75
CA ARG A 591 40.41 27.33 -31.59
C ARG A 591 39.53 27.01 -30.39
N THR A 592 39.90 25.87 -29.79
CA THR A 592 39.85 25.54 -28.37
C THR A 592 39.78 26.73 -27.42
N SER A 593 38.68 26.81 -26.67
CA SER A 593 38.70 27.27 -25.28
C SER A 593 37.60 26.50 -24.55
N ASP A 594 38.01 25.52 -23.76
CA ASP A 594 37.28 25.13 -22.56
C ASP A 594 37.06 26.40 -21.72
N PRO A 595 35.81 26.65 -21.29
CA PRO A 595 35.68 26.74 -19.85
C PRO A 595 34.42 26.03 -19.33
N SER A 596 34.67 25.25 -18.29
CA SER A 596 33.74 24.93 -17.21
C SER A 596 32.52 24.08 -17.60
N ARG A 597 32.74 22.76 -17.52
CA ARG A 597 31.80 21.92 -16.76
C ARG A 597 31.60 22.55 -15.38
N VAL A 598 30.59 23.38 -15.22
CA VAL A 598 29.95 23.52 -13.91
C VAL A 598 29.11 22.27 -13.77
N SER A 599 29.69 21.24 -13.15
CA SER A 599 28.89 20.21 -12.51
C SER A 599 28.09 20.90 -11.42
N TYR A 600 26.84 21.23 -11.71
CA TYR A 600 25.88 21.45 -10.63
C TYR A 600 25.63 20.07 -10.05
N GLU A 601 26.37 19.73 -8.99
CA GLU A 601 25.93 18.71 -8.06
C GLU A 601 24.56 19.16 -7.56
N VAL A 602 23.51 18.47 -7.98
CA VAL A 602 22.19 18.61 -7.35
C VAL A 602 22.35 18.04 -5.95
N HIS A 603 22.70 18.91 -5.02
CA HIS A 603 22.78 18.59 -3.61
C HIS A 603 21.35 18.49 -3.09
N ILE A 604 20.74 17.30 -3.17
CA ILE A 604 19.63 16.97 -2.26
C ILE A 604 20.31 16.74 -0.93
N PRO A 605 20.16 17.61 0.08
CA PRO A 605 20.83 17.41 1.35
C PRO A 605 20.39 16.06 1.93
N ASP A 606 21.33 15.25 2.42
CA ASP A 606 21.04 13.95 3.06
C ASP A 606 19.99 14.09 4.20
N GLU A 607 19.84 15.31 4.75
CA GLU A 607 18.83 15.70 5.74
C GLU A 607 17.37 15.74 5.24
N ASP A 608 17.09 15.59 3.94
CA ASP A 608 15.70 15.45 3.43
C ASP A 608 15.09 14.07 3.71
N PHE A 609 15.91 13.08 4.08
CA PHE A 609 15.47 11.69 4.28
C PHE A 609 15.14 11.35 5.74
N GLU A 610 15.60 12.15 6.70
CA GLU A 610 15.43 11.95 8.16
C GLU A 610 14.94 13.21 8.89
N GLY A 611 14.15 13.04 9.96
CA GLY A 611 13.64 14.15 10.78
C GLY A 611 12.40 14.88 10.23
N PRO A 612 12.03 16.06 10.79
CA PRO A 612 10.76 16.75 10.52
C PRO A 612 10.66 17.33 9.10
N TRP A 613 11.77 17.39 8.37
CA TRP A 613 11.79 17.78 6.97
C TRP A 613 11.34 16.62 6.06
N SER A 614 11.46 15.36 6.47
CA SER A 614 10.98 14.23 5.64
C SER A 614 9.44 14.18 5.47
N GLU A 615 8.69 14.80 6.38
CA GLU A 615 7.22 14.88 6.33
C GLU A 615 6.77 16.05 5.45
N ARG A 616 6.10 15.78 4.31
CA ARG A 616 5.69 16.83 3.35
C ARG A 616 4.20 17.14 3.33
N LEU A 617 3.84 18.41 3.16
CA LEU A 617 2.47 18.85 2.92
C LEU A 617 2.31 19.41 1.51
N VAL A 618 1.23 19.00 0.83
CA VAL A 618 1.00 19.34 -0.58
C VAL A 618 -0.36 20.00 -0.75
N LEU A 619 -0.38 21.14 -1.44
CA LEU A 619 -1.56 21.92 -1.79
C LEU A 619 -1.73 21.94 -3.32
N SER A 620 -2.94 21.65 -3.79
CA SER A 620 -3.27 21.60 -5.22
C SER A 620 -4.56 22.37 -5.51
N PHE A 621 -4.56 23.18 -6.58
CA PHE A 621 -5.72 23.93 -7.06
C PHE A 621 -6.19 23.37 -8.41
N GLY A 622 -7.34 22.67 -8.44
CA GLY A 622 -7.81 21.95 -9.65
C GLY A 622 -9.31 21.68 -9.71
N MET A 623 -9.86 21.57 -10.93
CA MET A 623 -11.30 21.38 -11.18
C MET A 623 -11.76 19.90 -11.27
N ASN A 624 -13.08 19.66 -11.27
CA ASN A 624 -13.73 18.46 -11.80
C ASN A 624 -14.96 18.87 -12.60
N THR A 625 -15.09 18.47 -13.87
CA THR A 625 -16.30 18.73 -14.68
C THR A 625 -17.07 17.42 -14.85
N GLY A 626 -18.25 17.33 -14.24
CA GLY A 626 -19.23 16.28 -14.57
C GLY A 626 -19.92 16.60 -15.90
N THR A 627 -19.94 15.62 -16.81
CA THR A 627 -20.80 15.44 -18.00
C THR A 627 -21.37 16.69 -18.71
N PHE A 628 -20.87 17.00 -19.91
CA PHE A 628 -21.56 17.88 -20.86
C PHE A 628 -22.71 17.14 -21.58
N ILE A 629 -23.94 17.66 -21.45
CA ILE A 629 -25.08 17.29 -22.29
C ILE A 629 -24.95 18.01 -23.64
N GLN A 630 -24.97 17.22 -24.71
CA GLN A 630 -24.84 17.63 -26.10
C GLN A 630 -26.06 18.45 -26.57
N LEU A 631 -25.86 19.70 -26.99
CA LEU A 631 -26.84 20.48 -27.77
C LEU A 631 -26.15 21.30 -28.87
N GLY A 632 -25.96 20.66 -30.04
CA GLY A 632 -25.81 21.31 -31.35
C GLY A 632 -24.45 21.97 -31.68
N PRO A 633 -24.16 22.18 -32.98
CA PRO A 633 -22.86 22.66 -33.42
C PRO A 633 -22.78 24.19 -33.28
N LYS A 634 -22.10 24.65 -32.23
CA LYS A 634 -21.51 26.00 -32.10
C LYS A 634 -20.37 25.91 -31.09
N LEU A 635 -19.13 26.15 -31.54
CA LEU A 635 -17.96 26.36 -30.67
C LEU A 635 -18.32 27.28 -29.50
N THR A 636 -18.20 26.81 -28.25
CA THR A 636 -17.94 27.66 -27.07
C THR A 636 -17.68 26.83 -25.80
N ALA A 637 -16.67 27.27 -25.03
CA ALA A 637 -16.30 26.93 -23.65
C ALA A 637 -15.31 25.77 -23.43
N ILE A 638 -14.03 26.12 -23.38
CA ILE A 638 -12.94 25.34 -22.77
C ILE A 638 -12.67 25.99 -21.40
N ASP A 639 -12.73 25.20 -20.34
CA ASP A 639 -13.05 25.63 -18.98
C ASP A 639 -11.87 25.45 -18.00
N GLY A 640 -11.25 26.56 -17.57
CA GLY A 640 -10.37 26.66 -16.39
C GLY A 640 -11.07 27.36 -15.21
N GLY A 641 -10.52 27.38 -14.00
CA GLY A 641 -11.22 27.84 -12.76
C GLY A 641 -11.87 29.24 -12.81
N GLY A 642 -11.37 30.15 -13.65
CA GLY A 642 -11.89 31.51 -13.82
C GLY A 642 -11.97 32.30 -12.50
N VAL A 643 -12.94 33.21 -12.40
CA VAL A 643 -13.26 33.99 -11.19
C VAL A 643 -13.63 33.11 -9.99
N ARG A 644 -14.06 31.85 -10.23
CA ARG A 644 -14.45 30.91 -9.17
C ARG A 644 -13.25 30.44 -8.34
N ALA A 645 -12.01 30.65 -8.81
CA ALA A 645 -10.80 30.42 -8.04
C ALA A 645 -10.73 31.26 -6.75
N LEU A 646 -11.50 32.35 -6.63
CA LEU A 646 -11.69 33.08 -5.38
C LEU A 646 -12.29 32.19 -4.28
N SER A 647 -13.15 31.23 -4.62
CA SER A 647 -13.69 30.27 -3.64
C SER A 647 -12.58 29.41 -3.04
N SER A 648 -11.61 28.97 -3.86
CA SER A 648 -10.46 28.18 -3.38
C SER A 648 -9.58 28.99 -2.43
N LEU A 649 -9.38 30.29 -2.68
CA LEU A 649 -8.67 31.18 -1.76
C LEU A 649 -9.45 31.39 -0.45
N LEU A 650 -10.78 31.48 -0.49
CA LEU A 650 -11.60 31.59 0.71
C LEU A 650 -11.58 30.32 1.57
N ILE A 651 -11.59 29.14 0.94
CA ILE A 651 -11.39 27.85 1.64
C ILE A 651 -10.01 27.82 2.31
N LEU A 652 -8.95 28.18 1.57
CA LEU A 652 -7.60 28.25 2.13
C LEU A 652 -7.52 29.29 3.25
N LYS A 653 -8.21 30.43 3.15
CA LYS A 653 -8.31 31.43 4.21
C LYS A 653 -8.87 30.84 5.50
N ARG A 654 -9.86 29.94 5.41
CA ARG A 654 -10.38 29.23 6.58
C ARG A 654 -9.37 28.25 7.18
N ILE A 655 -8.59 27.55 6.34
CA ILE A 655 -7.49 26.69 6.79
C ILE A 655 -6.42 27.51 7.51
N MET A 656 -5.96 28.60 6.91
CA MET A 656 -4.95 29.49 7.50
C MET A 656 -5.44 30.13 8.80
N HIS A 657 -6.73 30.49 8.88
CA HIS A 657 -7.32 30.97 10.12
C HIS A 657 -7.31 29.89 11.22
N ARG A 658 -7.58 28.62 10.89
CA ARG A 658 -7.48 27.52 11.86
C ARG A 658 -6.05 27.28 12.31
N ILE A 659 -5.08 27.35 11.40
CA ILE A 659 -3.63 27.30 11.70
C ILE A 659 -3.26 28.43 12.68
N MET A 660 -3.63 29.68 12.39
CA MET A 660 -3.39 30.83 13.27
C MET A 660 -3.95 30.60 14.68
N VAL A 661 -5.18 30.07 14.80
CA VAL A 661 -5.77 29.75 16.11
C VAL A 661 -4.93 28.72 16.85
N LEU A 662 -4.59 27.61 16.18
CA LEU A 662 -3.80 26.52 16.79
C LEU A 662 -2.40 26.99 17.21
N GLU A 663 -1.76 27.84 16.40
CA GLU A 663 -0.45 28.42 16.70
C GLU A 663 -0.50 29.34 17.93
N ARG A 664 -1.57 30.12 18.08
CA ARG A 664 -1.75 31.02 19.24
C ARG A 664 -2.18 30.32 20.51
N THR A 665 -2.83 29.16 20.40
CA THR A 665 -3.31 28.39 21.57
C THR A 665 -2.47 27.14 21.83
N HIS A 666 -1.29 27.02 21.23
CA HIS A 666 -0.49 25.81 21.34
C HIS A 666 0.04 25.61 22.77
N PRO A 667 0.03 24.39 23.32
CA PRO A 667 0.50 24.10 24.69
C PRO A 667 1.93 24.58 24.99
N ASP A 668 2.82 24.48 24.01
CA ASP A 668 4.23 24.90 24.14
C ASP A 668 4.46 26.43 24.05
N GLY A 669 3.39 27.20 23.91
CA GLY A 669 3.42 28.67 23.83
C GLY A 669 2.91 29.22 22.49
N PRO A 670 2.36 30.46 22.50
CA PRO A 670 1.81 31.09 21.31
C PRO A 670 2.91 31.44 20.31
N ALA A 671 2.67 31.15 19.04
CA ALA A 671 3.36 31.80 17.92
C ALA A 671 2.45 32.88 17.35
N TYR A 672 3.00 34.08 17.11
CA TYR A 672 2.24 35.23 16.60
C TYR A 672 2.44 35.42 15.11
N LEU A 673 3.57 34.94 14.58
CA LEU A 673 3.90 34.89 13.16
C LEU A 673 4.32 33.46 12.76
N SER A 674 4.09 33.13 11.50
CA SER A 674 4.54 31.87 10.90
C SER A 674 6.06 31.74 10.78
N ARG A 675 6.83 32.81 11.02
CA ARG A 675 8.31 32.79 11.08
C ARG A 675 8.88 32.53 12.47
N ASP A 676 8.08 32.69 13.53
CA ASP A 676 8.56 32.65 14.92
C ASP A 676 9.16 31.29 15.27
N SER A 677 10.40 31.27 15.76
CA SER A 677 10.99 30.08 16.39
C SER A 677 10.70 30.06 17.89
N ILE A 678 10.88 28.90 18.55
CA ILE A 678 10.78 28.75 20.01
C ILE A 678 11.78 29.67 20.76
N TRP A 679 12.84 30.12 20.07
CA TRP A 679 13.94 30.90 20.64
C TRP A 679 13.81 32.42 20.42
N THR A 680 12.97 32.87 19.49
CA THR A 680 12.85 34.28 19.09
C THR A 680 11.83 35.08 19.90
N THR A 681 11.15 34.47 20.87
CA THR A 681 10.03 35.05 21.63
C THR A 681 10.33 35.33 23.11
N ARG A 682 11.61 35.37 23.51
CA ARG A 682 11.99 35.78 24.87
C ARG A 682 12.70 37.13 24.85
N ASP A 683 11.95 38.19 25.13
CA ASP A 683 12.53 39.38 25.73
C ASP A 683 12.93 39.08 27.20
N GLU A 684 13.57 40.02 27.89
CA GLU A 684 14.02 39.86 29.28
C GLU A 684 12.85 39.60 30.27
N THR A 685 11.59 39.73 29.82
CA THR A 685 10.37 39.42 30.58
C THR A 685 9.66 38.12 30.16
N GLY A 686 10.08 37.49 29.05
CA GLY A 686 9.56 36.22 28.54
C GLY A 686 8.23 36.31 27.80
N VAL A 687 7.81 37.49 27.32
CA VAL A 687 6.52 37.70 26.63
C VAL A 687 6.74 38.46 25.31
N PRO A 688 6.35 37.90 24.14
CA PRO A 688 6.40 38.62 22.88
C PRO A 688 5.46 39.83 22.88
N GLU A 689 5.89 40.95 22.30
CA GLU A 689 4.97 42.06 22.01
C GLU A 689 3.86 41.58 21.07
N ALA A 690 2.61 41.82 21.46
CA ALA A 690 1.45 41.44 20.65
C ALA A 690 1.43 42.27 19.34
N PRO A 691 1.29 41.62 18.16
CA PRO A 691 1.30 42.33 16.88
C PRO A 691 0.06 43.23 16.67
N GLU A 692 0.16 44.20 15.76
CA GLU A 692 -0.93 45.12 15.41
C GLU A 692 -2.14 44.40 14.76
N GLU A 693 -3.28 45.09 14.68
CA GLU A 693 -4.56 44.48 14.35
C GLU A 693 -4.67 43.93 12.91
N SER A 694 -3.95 44.53 11.96
CA SER A 694 -3.84 44.07 10.57
C SER A 694 -2.96 42.84 10.40
N ASP A 695 -2.02 42.58 11.32
CA ASP A 695 -1.06 41.47 11.25
C ASP A 695 -1.66 40.13 11.70
N LYS A 696 -2.94 40.12 12.14
CA LYS A 696 -3.52 38.98 12.84
C LYS A 696 -3.49 37.69 12.01
N LEU A 697 -3.85 37.72 10.73
CA LEU A 697 -3.80 36.54 9.83
C LEU A 697 -2.65 36.63 8.84
N ASP A 698 -2.26 37.85 8.42
CA ASP A 698 -1.21 38.05 7.42
C ASP A 698 0.19 37.67 7.92
N GLY A 699 0.38 37.59 9.24
CA GLY A 699 1.57 36.98 9.83
C GLY A 699 1.73 35.48 9.55
N PHE A 700 0.69 34.79 9.05
CA PHE A 700 0.69 33.36 8.74
C PHE A 700 0.60 33.12 7.23
N VAL A 701 1.74 32.86 6.59
CA VAL A 701 1.83 32.68 5.13
C VAL A 701 1.81 31.20 4.73
N PRO A 702 1.09 30.80 3.65
CA PRO A 702 0.95 29.39 3.27
C PRO A 702 2.26 28.67 2.93
N CYS A 703 3.25 29.36 2.36
CA CYS A 703 4.54 28.77 2.03
C CYS A 703 5.30 28.22 3.26
N HIS A 704 5.02 28.74 4.47
CA HIS A 704 5.60 28.21 5.70
C HIS A 704 5.00 26.87 6.16
N TYR A 705 3.87 26.46 5.57
CA TYR A 705 3.11 25.27 5.98
C TYR A 705 3.01 24.21 4.88
N PHE A 706 3.04 24.62 3.61
CA PHE A 706 2.93 23.72 2.46
C PHE A 706 4.25 23.67 1.68
N ASP A 707 4.78 22.47 1.51
CA ASP A 707 6.04 22.22 0.79
C ASP A 707 5.85 22.29 -0.72
N TYR A 708 4.68 21.91 -1.21
CA TYR A 708 4.32 21.94 -2.63
C TYR A 708 3.02 22.70 -2.85
N VAL A 709 3.00 23.58 -3.83
CA VAL A 709 1.78 24.27 -4.29
C VAL A 709 1.66 24.16 -5.80
N ALA A 710 0.59 23.51 -6.28
CA ALA A 710 0.39 23.26 -7.71
C ALA A 710 -0.95 23.82 -8.20
N GLY A 711 -0.98 24.30 -9.44
CA GLY A 711 -2.17 24.91 -10.02
C GLY A 711 -2.26 24.85 -11.55
N THR A 712 -3.48 24.86 -12.09
CA THR A 712 -3.74 25.02 -13.54
C THR A 712 -4.66 26.22 -13.77
N SER A 713 -4.45 26.99 -14.85
CA SER A 713 -5.26 28.17 -15.19
C SER A 713 -5.21 29.21 -14.06
N THR A 714 -6.35 29.79 -13.65
CA THR A 714 -6.39 30.67 -12.47
C THR A 714 -5.96 29.98 -11.17
N GLY A 715 -5.99 28.65 -11.10
CA GLY A 715 -5.34 27.89 -10.02
C GLY A 715 -3.81 27.96 -10.07
N GLY A 716 -3.23 28.05 -11.27
CA GLY A 716 -1.80 28.30 -11.50
C GLY A 716 -1.40 29.72 -11.05
N LEU A 717 -2.27 30.72 -11.26
CA LEU A 717 -2.08 32.04 -10.66
C LEU A 717 -2.06 31.96 -9.11
N ASN A 718 -2.99 31.22 -8.51
CA ASN A 718 -3.00 31.02 -7.06
C ASN A 718 -1.71 30.31 -6.57
N SER A 719 -1.22 29.30 -7.28
CA SER A 719 0.04 28.63 -6.90
C SER A 719 1.24 29.57 -6.98
N ILE A 720 1.31 30.42 -8.01
CA ILE A 720 2.34 31.45 -8.16
C ILE A 720 2.27 32.45 -7.00
N MET A 721 1.10 33.00 -6.68
CA MET A 721 0.96 34.00 -5.60
C MET A 721 1.34 33.43 -4.23
N LEU A 722 0.85 32.24 -3.89
CA LEU A 722 0.99 31.66 -2.55
C LEU A 722 2.33 30.93 -2.34
N GLY A 723 2.87 30.34 -3.39
CA GLY A 723 4.15 29.63 -3.36
C GLY A 723 5.30 30.52 -3.77
N ARG A 724 5.36 30.90 -5.06
CA ARG A 724 6.52 31.58 -5.65
C ARG A 724 6.68 33.05 -5.22
N LEU A 725 5.58 33.76 -5.01
CA LEU A 725 5.57 35.14 -4.50
C LEU A 725 5.34 35.22 -2.97
N ARG A 726 5.22 34.07 -2.30
CA ARG A 726 5.08 33.92 -0.83
C ARG A 726 4.02 34.83 -0.20
N MET A 727 2.95 35.16 -0.92
CA MET A 727 1.92 36.08 -0.45
C MET A 727 1.11 35.49 0.70
N SER A 728 0.65 36.37 1.60
CA SER A 728 -0.41 36.02 2.53
C SER A 728 -1.71 35.68 1.78
N ILE A 729 -2.63 35.00 2.46
CA ILE A 729 -3.91 34.66 1.84
C ILE A 729 -4.77 35.89 1.54
N ASN A 730 -4.68 36.96 2.34
CA ASN A 730 -5.42 38.19 2.05
C ASN A 730 -4.81 38.93 0.86
N GLU A 731 -3.47 39.00 0.80
CA GLU A 731 -2.75 39.59 -0.32
C GLU A 731 -3.05 38.90 -1.64
N ALA A 732 -3.12 37.57 -1.63
CA ALA A 732 -3.52 36.78 -2.80
C ALA A 732 -4.97 37.06 -3.23
N ILE A 733 -5.91 37.22 -2.28
CA ILE A 733 -7.30 37.58 -2.58
C ILE A 733 -7.37 39.00 -3.18
N ASP A 734 -6.68 39.97 -2.59
CA ASP A 734 -6.66 41.35 -3.06
C ASP A 734 -6.02 41.46 -4.45
N SER A 735 -4.93 40.71 -4.69
CA SER A 735 -4.27 40.61 -5.98
C SER A 735 -5.17 39.97 -7.03
N PHE A 736 -5.93 38.93 -6.67
CA PHE A 736 -6.91 38.32 -7.57
C PHE A 736 -8.05 39.29 -7.90
N ILE A 737 -8.54 40.06 -6.92
CA ILE A 737 -9.57 41.09 -7.14
C ILE A 737 -9.03 42.19 -8.05
N HIS A 738 -7.78 42.63 -7.84
CA HIS A 738 -7.10 43.58 -8.72
C HIS A 738 -7.02 43.04 -10.15
N PHE A 739 -6.57 41.79 -10.33
CA PHE A 739 -6.54 41.13 -11.63
C PHE A 739 -7.94 41.09 -12.28
N GLY A 740 -8.97 40.69 -11.53
CA GLY A 740 -10.35 40.66 -12.02
C GLY A 740 -10.85 42.03 -12.48
N ASN A 741 -10.54 43.10 -11.74
CA ASN A 741 -10.90 44.47 -12.12
C ASN A 741 -10.17 44.93 -13.39
N SER A 742 -8.88 44.60 -13.52
CA SER A 742 -8.03 45.02 -14.65
C SER A 742 -8.29 44.21 -15.92
N VAL A 743 -8.75 42.96 -15.79
CA VAL A 743 -8.91 42.01 -16.90
C VAL A 743 -10.37 41.67 -17.16
N PHE A 744 -11.04 40.93 -16.26
CA PHE A 744 -12.42 40.48 -16.47
C PHE A 744 -13.42 41.65 -16.54
N GLY A 745 -13.15 42.73 -15.81
CA GLY A 745 -13.89 43.99 -15.87
C GLY A 745 -13.73 44.80 -17.16
N GLN A 746 -12.81 44.40 -18.04
CA GLN A 746 -12.35 45.19 -19.18
C GLN A 746 -12.41 44.41 -20.50
N ALA A 747 -13.51 43.66 -20.71
CA ALA A 747 -13.75 42.90 -21.93
C ALA A 747 -13.67 43.79 -23.18
N GLN A 748 -13.09 43.27 -24.26
CA GLN A 748 -12.97 44.00 -25.53
C GLN A 748 -14.35 44.11 -26.21
N LEU A 749 -14.84 45.32 -26.48
CA LEU A 749 -16.11 45.54 -27.18
C LEU A 749 -15.93 45.37 -28.70
N LEU A 750 -16.83 44.57 -29.31
CA LEU A 750 -17.12 44.37 -30.75
C LEU A 750 -16.16 45.01 -31.79
N HIS A 751 -15.53 44.14 -32.59
CA HIS A 751 -14.91 44.48 -33.88
C HIS A 751 -15.16 43.37 -34.92
N ASP A 752 -15.11 43.72 -36.21
CA ASP A 752 -15.24 42.78 -37.34
C ASP A 752 -14.01 41.87 -37.47
N GLY A 753 -14.03 40.72 -36.78
CA GLY A 753 -13.06 39.63 -36.89
C GLY A 753 -12.93 38.79 -35.60
N PRO A 754 -12.36 37.56 -35.66
CA PRO A 754 -12.14 36.74 -34.48
C PRO A 754 -10.97 37.33 -33.65
N ARG A 755 -11.30 38.04 -32.56
CA ARG A 755 -10.34 38.46 -31.53
C ARG A 755 -10.73 37.84 -30.18
N ASP A 756 -9.73 37.56 -29.36
CA ASP A 756 -9.90 37.03 -28.00
C ASP A 756 -10.66 38.03 -27.11
N LYS A 757 -11.47 37.52 -26.18
CA LYS A 757 -12.37 38.33 -25.34
C LYS A 757 -11.65 39.36 -24.45
N TYR A 758 -10.43 39.05 -24.01
CA TYR A 758 -9.63 39.85 -23.09
C TYR A 758 -8.25 40.18 -23.66
N SER A 759 -7.70 41.33 -23.27
CA SER A 759 -6.40 41.79 -23.77
C SER A 759 -5.26 41.06 -23.05
N ALA A 760 -4.46 40.30 -23.81
CA ALA A 760 -3.24 39.68 -23.31
C ALA A 760 -2.24 40.72 -22.75
N VAL A 761 -2.24 41.94 -23.31
CA VAL A 761 -1.41 43.05 -22.81
C VAL A 761 -1.87 43.45 -21.40
N ARG A 762 -3.18 43.67 -21.21
CA ARG A 762 -3.72 44.04 -19.89
C ARG A 762 -3.54 42.94 -18.85
N ALA A 763 -3.71 41.68 -19.25
CA ALA A 763 -3.44 40.54 -18.37
C ALA A 763 -1.96 40.48 -17.98
N GLY A 764 -1.06 40.65 -18.94
CA GLY A 764 0.38 40.73 -18.69
C GLY A 764 0.76 41.90 -17.77
N ASP A 765 0.17 43.08 -17.96
CA ASP A 765 0.41 44.25 -17.11
C ASP A 765 -0.14 44.05 -15.70
N ALA A 766 -1.30 43.39 -15.55
CA ALA A 766 -1.84 43.02 -14.25
C ALA A 766 -0.94 42.03 -13.52
N PHE A 767 -0.40 41.02 -14.22
CA PHE A 767 0.58 40.10 -13.62
C PHE A 767 1.88 40.79 -13.23
N ARG A 768 2.42 41.65 -14.11
CA ARG A 768 3.61 42.46 -13.79
C ARG A 768 3.38 43.34 -12.57
N SER A 769 2.22 43.98 -12.46
CA SER A 769 1.83 44.78 -11.28
C SER A 769 1.82 43.95 -10.00
N ILE A 770 1.23 42.74 -10.05
CA ILE A 770 1.22 41.81 -8.91
C ILE A 770 2.65 41.42 -8.50
N ILE A 771 3.52 41.15 -9.47
CA ILE A 771 4.92 40.78 -9.23
C ILE A 771 5.74 41.96 -8.72
N SER A 772 5.67 43.15 -9.32
CA SER A 772 6.42 44.34 -8.88
C SER A 772 6.14 44.73 -7.43
N ASN A 773 4.93 44.44 -6.94
CA ASN A 773 4.55 44.73 -5.56
C ASN A 773 5.11 43.72 -4.53
N ARG A 774 5.56 42.52 -4.96
CA ARG A 774 5.86 41.40 -4.04
C ARG A 774 7.03 40.50 -4.43
N SER A 775 7.69 40.76 -5.56
CA SER A 775 8.91 40.07 -5.96
C SER A 775 10.00 40.27 -4.91
N PHE A 776 11.02 39.42 -4.94
CA PHE A 776 12.24 39.63 -4.15
C PHE A 776 12.86 41.02 -4.39
N TYR A 777 12.67 41.59 -5.58
CA TYR A 777 13.14 42.91 -5.98
C TYR A 777 12.08 44.02 -5.86
N ALA A 778 11.10 43.89 -4.95
CA ALA A 778 10.04 44.89 -4.81
C ALA A 778 10.60 46.33 -4.67
N GLY A 779 10.14 47.24 -5.52
CA GLY A 779 10.67 48.62 -5.62
C GLY A 779 11.80 48.82 -6.65
N LEU A 780 12.30 47.75 -7.28
CA LEU A 780 13.20 47.76 -8.44
C LEU A 780 12.51 47.11 -9.64
N ASP A 781 11.54 47.83 -10.22
CA ASP A 781 10.57 47.32 -11.20
C ASP A 781 11.19 46.51 -12.35
N ASP A 782 12.34 46.93 -12.88
CA ASP A 782 13.03 46.23 -13.97
C ASP A 782 13.60 44.87 -13.54
N MET A 783 14.07 44.70 -12.30
CA MET A 783 14.58 43.41 -11.81
C MET A 783 13.43 42.48 -11.43
N ALA A 784 12.38 43.02 -10.80
CA ALA A 784 11.18 42.28 -10.41
C ALA A 784 10.49 41.60 -11.60
N ILE A 785 10.30 42.34 -12.70
CA ILE A 785 9.60 41.85 -13.89
C ILE A 785 10.44 40.81 -14.66
N ASN A 786 11.75 40.82 -14.47
CA ASN A 786 12.67 39.87 -15.09
C ASN A 786 13.02 38.69 -14.19
N GLU A 787 12.36 38.54 -13.04
CA GLU A 787 12.56 37.39 -12.14
C GLU A 787 12.11 36.08 -12.82
N GLY A 788 13.02 35.09 -12.82
CA GLY A 788 12.78 33.76 -13.36
C GLY A 788 11.81 32.94 -12.51
N PHE A 789 11.07 32.03 -13.13
CA PHE A 789 10.12 31.18 -12.43
C PHE A 789 10.82 30.16 -11.52
N THR A 790 11.94 29.59 -11.97
CA THR A 790 12.78 28.72 -11.12
C THR A 790 13.45 29.51 -10.00
N GLU A 791 13.43 28.95 -8.79
CA GLU A 791 14.03 29.48 -7.58
C GLU A 791 14.98 28.43 -6.99
N TYR A 792 16.27 28.74 -6.89
CA TYR A 792 17.28 27.83 -6.34
C TYR A 792 17.40 27.88 -4.81
N ARG A 793 16.52 28.65 -4.15
CA ARG A 793 16.48 28.75 -2.68
C ARG A 793 15.72 27.57 -2.08
N ILE A 794 16.07 27.24 -0.84
CA ILE A 794 15.32 26.29 -0.02
C ILE A 794 13.96 26.94 0.31
N GLY A 795 12.86 26.39 -0.21
CA GLY A 795 11.53 26.98 -0.04
C GLY A 795 10.41 26.13 -0.64
N THR A 796 9.19 26.67 -0.64
CA THR A 796 8.02 26.01 -1.23
C THR A 796 8.18 25.77 -2.73
N ARG A 797 8.02 24.52 -3.12
CA ARG A 797 8.08 24.06 -4.51
C ARG A 797 6.76 24.37 -5.22
N THR A 798 6.82 25.24 -6.23
CA THR A 798 5.64 25.73 -6.94
C THR A 798 5.53 25.13 -8.34
N MET A 799 4.30 24.78 -8.75
CA MET A 799 4.01 24.23 -10.07
C MET A 799 2.86 24.98 -10.76
N ALA A 800 3.00 25.20 -12.07
CA ALA A 800 1.94 25.70 -12.95
C ALA A 800 1.89 24.89 -14.25
N LEU A 801 0.70 24.65 -14.81
CA LEU A 801 0.54 23.79 -15.99
C LEU A 801 0.08 24.56 -17.24
N SER A 802 0.68 24.24 -18.39
CA SER A 802 0.34 24.78 -19.71
C SER A 802 0.33 23.69 -20.78
N LEU A 803 -0.27 23.94 -21.94
CA LEU A 803 -0.20 23.05 -23.09
C LEU A 803 0.72 23.66 -24.16
N PRO A 804 1.85 23.03 -24.51
CA PRO A 804 2.64 23.45 -25.67
C PRO A 804 1.84 23.18 -26.96
N ASN A 805 1.73 24.20 -27.80
CA ASN A 805 1.03 24.18 -29.08
C ASN A 805 1.96 23.72 -30.20
N GLU A 806 2.44 22.49 -30.10
CA GLU A 806 3.35 21.84 -31.05
C GLU A 806 2.69 20.61 -31.68
N GLU A 807 2.95 20.35 -32.96
CA GLU A 807 2.38 19.19 -33.65
C GLU A 807 2.79 17.87 -32.96
N GLY A 808 1.79 17.08 -32.56
CA GLY A 808 2.00 15.76 -31.95
C GLY A 808 2.17 15.76 -30.43
N VAL A 809 2.22 16.92 -29.76
CA VAL A 809 2.29 16.99 -28.29
C VAL A 809 0.88 17.04 -27.69
N GLN A 810 0.55 16.06 -26.85
CA GLN A 810 -0.76 15.95 -26.18
C GLN A 810 -0.68 16.00 -24.64
N ASP A 811 0.51 16.16 -24.07
CA ASP A 811 0.73 16.20 -22.62
C ASP A 811 1.03 17.60 -22.11
N ALA A 812 0.66 17.87 -20.86
CA ALA A 812 0.87 19.17 -20.23
C ALA A 812 2.37 19.44 -20.00
N HIS A 813 2.80 20.66 -20.30
CA HIS A 813 4.05 21.21 -19.80
C HIS A 813 3.86 21.64 -18.33
N VAL A 814 4.79 21.23 -17.47
CA VAL A 814 4.77 21.53 -16.04
C VAL A 814 5.90 22.52 -15.74
N TRP A 815 5.54 23.76 -15.50
CA TRP A 815 6.47 24.78 -15.01
C TRP A 815 6.79 24.47 -13.55
N ARG A 816 8.08 24.38 -13.20
CA ARG A 816 8.54 24.12 -11.83
C ARG A 816 9.40 25.26 -11.31
N SER A 817 9.21 25.62 -10.06
CA SER A 817 10.12 26.53 -9.37
C SER A 817 11.41 25.85 -8.90
N TYR A 818 11.60 24.56 -9.20
CA TYR A 818 12.65 23.70 -8.66
C TYR A 818 13.06 22.63 -9.70
N ASP A 819 14.24 22.06 -9.51
CA ASP A 819 14.74 21.00 -10.37
C ASP A 819 14.09 19.65 -10.04
N ASN A 820 13.64 18.92 -11.05
CA ASN A 820 13.28 17.52 -10.91
C ASN A 820 14.43 16.66 -11.45
N PRO A 821 15.26 16.02 -10.58
CA PRO A 821 16.41 15.23 -11.01
C PRO A 821 16.02 14.00 -11.85
N TYR A 822 14.76 13.58 -11.77
CA TYR A 822 14.19 12.45 -12.51
C TYR A 822 13.27 12.89 -13.66
N GLY A 823 13.20 14.20 -13.93
CA GLY A 823 12.42 14.81 -15.00
C GLY A 823 13.11 14.74 -16.37
N ASN A 824 12.39 15.15 -17.41
CA ASN A 824 12.96 15.25 -18.76
C ASN A 824 13.84 16.50 -18.84
N GLN A 825 15.14 16.31 -18.59
CA GLN A 825 16.14 17.38 -18.45
C GLN A 825 16.19 18.38 -19.62
N TRP A 826 15.74 17.99 -20.83
CA TRP A 826 15.66 18.91 -21.97
C TRP A 826 14.49 19.90 -21.88
N ARG A 827 13.30 19.45 -21.44
CA ARG A 827 12.14 20.34 -21.22
C ARG A 827 12.28 21.16 -19.95
N ASP A 828 12.93 20.63 -18.92
CA ASP A 828 13.15 21.36 -17.67
C ASP A 828 14.15 22.54 -17.87
N ARG A 829 15.10 22.46 -18.82
CA ARG A 829 15.98 23.59 -19.18
C ARG A 829 15.25 24.83 -19.69
N GLU A 830 14.14 24.65 -20.39
CA GLU A 830 13.32 25.77 -20.89
C GLU A 830 12.55 26.46 -19.75
N THR A 831 12.26 25.74 -18.65
CA THR A 831 11.58 26.30 -17.47
C THR A 831 12.45 27.30 -16.70
N HIS A 832 13.78 27.13 -16.70
CA HIS A 832 14.72 28.02 -16.02
C HIS A 832 14.81 29.42 -16.61
N MET A 833 14.40 29.57 -17.88
CA MET A 833 14.51 30.84 -18.60
C MET A 833 13.19 31.61 -18.66
N ALA A 834 12.07 30.99 -18.26
CA ALA A 834 10.76 31.64 -18.26
C ALA A 834 10.60 32.58 -17.05
N LYS A 835 10.04 33.77 -17.28
CA LYS A 835 9.76 34.73 -16.21
C LYS A 835 8.45 34.38 -15.51
N ILE A 836 8.30 34.79 -14.25
CA ILE A 836 7.09 34.51 -13.45
C ILE A 836 5.82 34.97 -14.18
N TRP A 837 5.82 36.18 -14.77
CA TRP A 837 4.66 36.70 -15.49
C TRP A 837 4.38 35.96 -16.81
N GLU A 838 5.41 35.41 -17.46
CA GLU A 838 5.26 34.61 -18.69
C GLU A 838 4.57 33.28 -18.38
N VAL A 839 4.97 32.63 -17.28
CA VAL A 839 4.33 31.42 -16.77
C VAL A 839 2.88 31.68 -16.37
N ALA A 840 2.60 32.79 -15.68
CA ALA A 840 1.24 33.19 -15.31
C ALA A 840 0.35 33.43 -16.54
N MET A 841 0.91 34.03 -17.59
CA MET A 841 0.24 34.22 -18.88
C MET A 841 -0.01 32.88 -19.58
N ALA A 842 0.99 32.01 -19.68
CA ALA A 842 0.90 30.73 -20.36
C ALA A 842 -0.09 29.78 -19.67
N THR A 843 -0.11 29.69 -18.35
CA THR A 843 -1.06 28.83 -17.64
C THR A 843 -2.50 29.34 -17.79
N SER A 844 -2.71 30.64 -17.97
CA SER A 844 -4.04 31.27 -18.07
C SER A 844 -4.51 31.52 -19.51
N ALA A 845 -3.77 31.07 -20.54
CA ALA A 845 -4.01 31.38 -21.94
C ALA A 845 -5.17 30.57 -22.56
N THR A 846 -6.39 30.72 -22.01
CA THR A 846 -7.55 29.91 -22.41
C THR A 846 -8.03 30.33 -23.81
N PRO A 847 -8.16 29.41 -24.78
CA PRO A 847 -8.62 29.74 -26.13
C PRO A 847 -9.97 30.49 -26.14
N GLY A 848 -10.03 31.59 -26.89
CA GLY A 848 -11.21 32.47 -26.97
C GLY A 848 -11.31 33.51 -25.85
N TYR A 849 -10.60 33.34 -24.75
CA TYR A 849 -10.45 34.35 -23.69
C TYR A 849 -9.19 35.17 -23.86
N PHE A 850 -8.05 34.50 -24.08
CA PHE A 850 -6.73 35.11 -24.20
C PHE A 850 -5.96 34.54 -25.39
N LYS A 851 -5.07 35.38 -25.94
CA LYS A 851 -4.12 34.96 -26.98
C LYS A 851 -3.12 33.94 -26.40
N PRO A 852 -2.70 32.91 -27.17
CA PRO A 852 -1.60 32.03 -26.78
C PRO A 852 -0.32 32.80 -26.45
N THR A 853 0.47 32.30 -25.50
CA THR A 853 1.69 32.97 -25.01
C THR A 853 2.93 32.27 -25.55
N GLU A 854 3.82 33.03 -26.19
CA GLU A 854 5.10 32.49 -26.68
C GLU A 854 6.19 32.68 -25.62
N ILE A 855 6.89 31.60 -25.28
CA ILE A 855 8.01 31.59 -24.34
C ILE A 855 9.13 30.78 -25.00
N ASN A 856 10.31 31.39 -25.14
CA ASN A 856 11.50 30.75 -25.72
C ASN A 856 11.28 30.05 -27.08
N GLY A 857 10.39 30.60 -27.92
CA GLY A 857 10.08 30.06 -29.26
C GLY A 857 9.00 28.98 -29.28
N VAL A 858 8.45 28.59 -28.12
CA VAL A 858 7.32 27.66 -28.01
C VAL A 858 6.06 28.44 -27.64
N THR A 859 4.97 28.18 -28.37
CA THR A 859 3.66 28.79 -28.07
C THR A 859 2.88 27.92 -27.09
N PHE A 860 2.37 28.51 -26.01
CA PHE A 860 1.62 27.83 -24.96
C PHE A 860 0.16 28.27 -24.90
N LEU A 861 -0.70 27.30 -24.63
CA LEU A 861 -2.12 27.44 -24.30
C LEU A 861 -2.35 27.09 -22.82
N ASP A 862 -3.54 27.41 -22.31
CA ASP A 862 -3.95 27.05 -20.96
C ASP A 862 -3.88 25.53 -20.72
N GLY A 863 -3.30 25.13 -19.58
CA GLY A 863 -3.19 23.74 -19.18
C GLY A 863 -4.54 23.07 -18.91
N CYS A 864 -5.65 23.81 -18.78
CA CYS A 864 -6.99 23.26 -18.61
C CYS A 864 -7.43 22.37 -19.78
N LEU A 865 -6.81 22.54 -20.95
CA LEU A 865 -7.03 21.73 -22.15
C LEU A 865 -6.60 20.27 -22.00
N VAL A 866 -5.65 19.98 -21.11
CA VAL A 866 -5.02 18.65 -20.97
C VAL A 866 -4.92 18.17 -19.52
N ALA A 867 -4.86 19.09 -18.57
CA ALA A 867 -4.65 18.79 -17.16
C ALA A 867 -5.24 19.89 -16.25
N ASN A 868 -6.58 20.00 -16.23
CA ASN A 868 -7.31 20.96 -15.39
C ASN A 868 -7.24 20.69 -13.86
N ASN A 869 -6.60 19.60 -13.45
CA ASN A 869 -6.33 19.23 -12.07
C ASN A 869 -4.87 18.74 -11.93
N PRO A 870 -3.97 19.53 -11.31
CA PRO A 870 -2.54 19.21 -11.27
C PRO A 870 -2.16 18.16 -10.20
N SER A 871 -3.15 17.62 -9.48
CA SER A 871 -2.96 16.73 -8.32
C SER A 871 -2.09 15.51 -8.60
N TYR A 872 -2.30 14.84 -9.75
CA TYR A 872 -1.49 13.67 -10.11
C TYR A 872 -0.03 14.05 -10.30
N ARG A 873 0.24 15.21 -10.90
CA ARG A 873 1.57 15.67 -11.30
C ARG A 873 2.33 16.15 -10.06
N ALA A 874 1.64 16.83 -9.15
CA ALA A 874 2.18 17.19 -7.85
C ALA A 874 2.57 15.97 -7.00
N LEU A 875 1.68 14.97 -6.88
CA LEU A 875 1.96 13.75 -6.13
C LEU A 875 3.07 12.90 -6.78
N HIS A 876 3.09 12.85 -8.11
CA HIS A 876 4.14 12.17 -8.86
C HIS A 876 5.51 12.81 -8.62
N ASP A 877 5.61 14.14 -8.63
CA ASP A 877 6.87 14.85 -8.34
C ASP A 877 7.30 14.63 -6.87
N VAL A 878 6.35 14.62 -5.92
CA VAL A 878 6.66 14.30 -4.53
C VAL A 878 7.21 12.87 -4.39
N LEU A 879 6.54 11.89 -5.01
CA LEU A 879 6.96 10.50 -4.93
C LEU A 879 8.32 10.27 -5.62
N SER A 880 8.52 10.85 -6.81
CA SER A 880 9.76 10.67 -7.56
C SER A 880 10.95 11.32 -6.86
N ILE A 881 10.79 12.51 -6.29
CA ILE A 881 11.88 13.23 -5.62
C ILE A 881 12.18 12.65 -4.24
N HIS A 882 11.15 12.32 -3.45
CA HIS A 882 11.32 11.97 -2.03
C HIS A 882 11.17 10.49 -1.73
N GLY A 883 10.61 9.69 -2.64
CA GLY A 883 10.34 8.26 -2.42
C GLY A 883 9.32 7.95 -1.32
N LYS A 884 8.63 8.97 -0.78
CA LYS A 884 7.67 8.86 0.33
C LYS A 884 6.38 9.65 0.01
N ALA A 885 5.27 9.20 0.59
CA ALA A 885 4.00 9.91 0.51
C ALA A 885 4.02 11.18 1.35
N PRO A 886 3.30 12.25 0.94
CA PRO A 886 3.13 13.42 1.80
C PRO A 886 2.29 13.04 3.04
N VAL A 887 2.51 13.69 4.16
CA VAL A 887 1.70 13.50 5.37
C VAL A 887 0.31 14.10 5.24
N VAL A 888 0.14 15.13 4.41
CA VAL A 888 -1.16 15.71 4.04
C VAL A 888 -1.15 16.12 2.57
N PHE A 889 -2.24 15.77 1.87
CA PHE A 889 -2.54 16.27 0.54
C PHE A 889 -3.90 16.98 0.54
N ALA A 890 -3.92 18.27 0.19
CA ALA A 890 -5.13 19.07 0.11
C ALA A 890 -5.37 19.53 -1.34
N ASN A 891 -6.45 19.04 -1.94
CA ASN A 891 -6.93 19.46 -3.26
C ASN A 891 -8.13 20.41 -3.09
N ILE A 892 -7.97 21.69 -3.45
CA ILE A 892 -9.01 22.71 -3.36
C ILE A 892 -9.54 23.02 -4.76
N GLY A 893 -10.82 22.74 -4.98
CA GLY A 893 -11.50 22.95 -6.26
C GLY A 893 -12.29 24.26 -6.35
N THR A 894 -12.84 24.52 -7.54
CA THR A 894 -13.62 25.72 -7.88
C THR A 894 -15.10 25.41 -8.20
N GLY A 895 -15.67 24.36 -7.60
CA GLY A 895 -17.06 23.93 -7.81
C GLY A 895 -17.20 22.45 -8.23
N SER A 896 -18.21 21.72 -7.71
CA SER A 896 -18.53 20.32 -8.12
C SER A 896 -20.04 20.00 -8.11
N GLU A 897 -20.46 18.94 -8.83
CA GLU A 897 -21.78 18.30 -8.62
C GLU A 897 -21.84 17.64 -7.23
N GLY A 898 -23.04 17.62 -6.64
CA GLY A 898 -23.29 17.42 -5.21
C GLY A 898 -22.64 16.22 -4.51
N VAL A 899 -22.61 16.35 -3.19
CA VAL A 899 -22.24 15.44 -2.11
C VAL A 899 -21.06 14.52 -2.43
N VAL A 900 -19.85 14.95 -2.04
CA VAL A 900 -18.81 13.99 -1.63
C VAL A 900 -19.20 13.41 -0.27
N HIS A 901 -20.07 12.42 -0.31
CA HIS A 901 -20.00 11.29 0.59
C HIS A 901 -19.26 10.19 -0.13
N ARG A 902 -18.50 9.38 0.62
CA ARG A 902 -17.89 8.12 0.20
C ARG A 902 -18.74 7.50 -0.94
N ILE A 903 -18.23 7.56 -2.16
CA ILE A 903 -19.01 7.25 -3.37
C ILE A 903 -19.42 5.79 -3.34
N GLU A 904 -20.65 5.54 -2.89
CA GLU A 904 -21.38 4.27 -3.03
C GLU A 904 -22.45 4.44 -4.11
N THR A 905 -22.03 4.62 -5.36
CA THR A 905 -22.76 4.15 -6.55
C THR A 905 -21.81 4.24 -7.74
N LYS A 906 -21.52 3.09 -8.37
CA LYS A 906 -20.45 2.97 -9.35
C LYS A 906 -21.01 3.12 -10.76
N TRP A 907 -20.31 3.87 -11.60
CA TRP A 907 -20.31 3.82 -13.08
C TRP A 907 -20.35 2.39 -13.67
N ARG A 908 -20.00 1.38 -12.85
CA ARG A 908 -19.99 -0.05 -13.17
C ARG A 908 -21.37 -0.70 -13.24
N ASP A 909 -22.45 0.00 -12.89
CA ASP A 909 -23.81 -0.55 -12.87
C ASP A 909 -24.62 -0.28 -14.15
N LEU A 910 -24.07 0.43 -15.14
CA LEU A 910 -24.74 0.67 -16.44
C LEU A 910 -24.55 -0.52 -17.42
N PRO A 911 -25.57 -0.90 -18.22
CA PRO A 911 -25.46 -1.95 -19.25
C PRO A 911 -24.35 -1.68 -20.28
N TRP A 912 -23.60 -2.72 -20.64
CA TRP A 912 -22.41 -2.61 -21.51
C TRP A 912 -22.70 -2.06 -22.92
N ARG A 913 -23.94 -2.23 -23.44
CA ARG A 913 -24.36 -1.67 -24.75
C ARG A 913 -24.33 -0.14 -24.79
N ASP A 914 -24.59 0.52 -23.67
CA ASP A 914 -24.58 1.98 -23.58
C ASP A 914 -23.16 2.53 -23.34
N ARG A 915 -22.22 1.68 -22.89
CA ARG A 915 -20.79 2.00 -22.80
C ARG A 915 -20.10 2.03 -24.17
N LEU A 916 -20.63 1.32 -25.16
CA LEU A 916 -20.04 1.19 -26.50
C LEU A 916 -20.49 2.24 -27.51
N ARG A 917 -21.51 3.05 -27.22
CA ARG A 917 -21.94 4.13 -28.12
C ARG A 917 -20.94 5.29 -28.22
N PHE A 918 -19.90 5.31 -27.38
CA PHE A 918 -18.91 6.39 -27.33
C PHE A 918 -17.62 6.13 -28.14
N GLN A 919 -17.52 5.01 -28.88
CA GLN A 919 -16.25 4.64 -29.55
C GLN A 919 -16.30 4.51 -31.08
N GLN A 920 -17.35 5.01 -31.74
CA GLN A 920 -17.34 5.16 -33.19
C GLN A 920 -17.73 6.58 -33.61
N GLY A 921 -16.75 7.31 -34.12
CA GLY A 921 -16.94 8.62 -34.73
C GLY A 921 -15.61 9.34 -34.94
N SER A 922 -14.96 9.06 -36.08
CA SER A 922 -13.92 9.94 -36.62
C SER A 922 -14.51 11.31 -36.94
N ILE A 923 -13.91 12.39 -36.41
CA ILE A 923 -13.64 13.72 -37.00
C ILE A 923 -13.04 14.61 -35.87
N MET A 924 -12.01 15.39 -36.20
CA MET A 924 -11.28 16.33 -35.32
C MET A 924 -12.21 17.24 -34.49
N GLU A 925 -11.99 17.30 -33.17
CA GLU A 925 -12.24 18.49 -32.34
C GLU A 925 -11.52 18.33 -30.98
N TYR A 926 -10.76 19.34 -30.57
CA TYR A 926 -10.02 19.39 -29.30
C TYR A 926 -11.01 19.37 -28.11
N THR A 927 -11.25 18.19 -27.53
CA THR A 927 -11.91 18.07 -26.21
C THR A 927 -11.37 16.82 -25.51
N ILE A 928 -10.41 17.00 -24.58
CA ILE A 928 -9.74 15.90 -23.87
C ILE A 928 -10.41 15.62 -22.52
N ASP A 929 -10.54 14.32 -22.23
CA ASP A 929 -11.16 13.62 -21.11
C ASP A 929 -10.60 14.01 -19.71
N THR A 930 -11.25 14.98 -19.04
CA THR A 930 -10.94 15.49 -17.70
C THR A 930 -11.13 14.48 -16.57
N ASP A 931 -11.90 13.40 -16.80
CA ASP A 931 -12.07 12.30 -15.84
C ASP A 931 -10.78 11.48 -15.67
N SER A 932 -9.82 11.60 -16.59
CA SER A 932 -8.57 10.82 -16.56
C SER A 932 -7.59 11.29 -15.45
N GLU A 933 -7.44 12.60 -15.24
CA GLU A 933 -6.51 13.15 -14.22
C GLU A 933 -7.00 12.92 -12.79
N THR A 934 -8.31 13.07 -12.56
CA THR A 934 -8.90 12.76 -11.24
C THR A 934 -8.72 11.27 -10.88
N ARG A 935 -8.87 10.37 -11.85
CA ARG A 935 -8.60 8.94 -11.65
C ARG A 935 -7.12 8.65 -11.36
N LYS A 936 -6.20 9.25 -12.13
CA LYS A 936 -4.75 9.01 -11.98
C LYS A 936 -4.23 9.41 -10.59
N TRP A 937 -4.64 10.55 -10.04
CA TRP A 937 -4.13 10.96 -8.72
C TRP A 937 -4.74 10.14 -7.57
N LEU A 938 -6.00 9.69 -7.69
CA LEU A 938 -6.61 8.79 -6.71
C LEU A 938 -5.90 7.42 -6.68
N ASP A 939 -5.66 6.84 -7.85
CA ASP A 939 -4.87 5.59 -7.97
C ASP A 939 -3.45 5.77 -7.43
N LEU A 940 -2.78 6.87 -7.75
CA LEU A 940 -1.45 7.16 -7.20
C LEU A 940 -1.48 7.33 -5.67
N SER A 941 -2.50 8.01 -5.12
CA SER A 941 -2.64 8.18 -3.66
C SER A 941 -2.82 6.84 -2.94
N GLU A 942 -3.58 5.91 -3.51
CA GLU A 942 -3.77 4.57 -2.97
C GLU A 942 -2.48 3.75 -3.03
N ARG A 943 -1.77 3.78 -4.17
CA ARG A 943 -0.46 3.11 -4.34
C ARG A 943 0.61 3.63 -3.37
N MET A 944 0.55 4.90 -3.03
CA MET A 944 1.46 5.55 -2.08
C MET A 944 1.10 5.28 -0.62
N GLY A 945 -0.07 4.70 -0.32
CA GLY A 945 -0.56 4.57 1.05
C GLY A 945 -0.91 5.92 1.69
N LEU A 946 -1.35 6.89 0.90
CA LEU A 946 -1.65 8.24 1.38
C LEU A 946 -2.98 8.27 2.16
N GLU A 947 -2.89 8.22 3.48
CA GLU A 947 -4.07 8.16 4.36
C GLU A 947 -4.82 9.50 4.50
N LYS A 948 -4.10 10.63 4.43
CA LYS A 948 -4.63 11.98 4.67
C LYS A 948 -4.71 12.81 3.39
N ALA A 949 -5.50 12.31 2.44
CA ALA A 949 -5.85 13.02 1.20
C ALA A 949 -7.24 13.66 1.32
N TYR A 950 -7.31 14.98 1.18
CA TYR A 950 -8.55 15.75 1.33
C TYR A 950 -8.89 16.50 0.04
N ARG A 951 -10.17 16.47 -0.35
CA ARG A 951 -10.71 17.29 -1.43
C ARG A 951 -11.74 18.26 -0.88
N LEU A 952 -11.53 19.55 -1.10
CA LEU A 952 -12.40 20.64 -0.66
C LEU A 952 -12.92 21.38 -1.88
N SER A 953 -14.22 21.34 -2.13
CA SER A 953 -14.85 22.03 -3.27
C SER A 953 -16.29 22.37 -2.91
N VAL A 954 -16.69 23.61 -3.15
CA VAL A 954 -18.07 24.06 -2.93
C VAL A 954 -19.00 23.34 -3.90
N GLU A 955 -20.04 22.71 -3.39
CA GLU A 955 -21.01 21.98 -4.19
C GLU A 955 -22.16 22.92 -4.63
N GLY A 956 -22.87 22.56 -5.70
CA GLY A 956 -24.11 23.25 -6.08
C GLY A 956 -23.89 24.56 -6.86
N ASP A 957 -24.41 25.68 -6.34
CA ASP A 957 -24.64 26.91 -7.11
C ASP A 957 -23.36 27.66 -7.55
N LEU A 958 -22.18 27.33 -7.01
CA LEU A 958 -20.92 27.97 -7.41
C LEU A 958 -20.64 27.76 -8.91
N ARG A 959 -21.03 26.59 -9.46
CA ARG A 959 -20.87 26.27 -10.88
C ARG A 959 -21.71 27.14 -11.80
N THR A 960 -22.79 27.73 -11.28
CA THR A 960 -23.71 28.59 -12.07
C THR A 960 -23.08 29.95 -12.39
N ILE A 961 -21.97 30.30 -11.73
CA ILE A 961 -21.24 31.53 -11.98
C ILE A 961 -20.36 31.31 -13.23
N PRO A 962 -20.54 32.11 -14.30
CA PRO A 962 -19.64 32.07 -15.45
C PRO A 962 -18.18 32.34 -15.05
N TYR A 963 -17.24 31.73 -15.75
CA TYR A 963 -15.80 31.79 -15.46
C TYR A 963 -15.21 33.19 -15.47
N ASP A 964 -15.82 34.13 -16.16
CA ASP A 964 -15.39 35.50 -16.29
C ASP A 964 -16.43 36.49 -15.77
N ASP A 965 -17.38 36.02 -14.96
CA ASP A 965 -18.40 36.89 -14.38
C ASP A 965 -17.75 37.87 -13.42
N TRP A 966 -17.75 39.15 -13.77
CA TRP A 966 -17.17 40.21 -12.95
C TRP A 966 -18.09 41.41 -12.88
N ARG A 967 -19.01 41.41 -11.91
CA ARG A 967 -20.07 42.42 -11.80
C ARG A 967 -20.01 43.16 -10.46
N PRO A 968 -20.18 44.49 -10.45
CA PRO A 968 -20.06 45.41 -11.58
C PRO A 968 -18.63 45.40 -12.16
N ALA A 969 -18.48 45.72 -13.45
CA ALA A 969 -17.21 45.56 -14.18
C ALA A 969 -15.99 46.24 -13.51
N ASN A 970 -16.19 47.36 -12.82
CA ASN A 970 -15.11 48.10 -12.16
C ASN A 970 -14.68 47.54 -10.79
N THR A 971 -15.48 46.68 -10.16
CA THR A 971 -15.27 46.28 -8.76
C THR A 971 -15.46 44.79 -8.49
N GLY A 972 -16.15 44.05 -9.36
CA GLY A 972 -16.47 42.63 -9.17
C GLY A 972 -17.34 42.32 -7.96
N ARG A 973 -17.77 43.34 -7.19
CA ARG A 973 -18.28 43.17 -5.82
C ARG A 973 -19.48 42.23 -5.72
N LYS A 974 -20.40 42.25 -6.69
CA LYS A 974 -21.57 41.34 -6.68
C LYS A 974 -21.16 39.90 -6.95
N THR A 975 -20.25 39.68 -7.90
CA THR A 975 -19.75 38.33 -8.18
C THR A 975 -18.94 37.80 -6.99
N PHE A 976 -18.04 38.62 -6.43
CA PHE A 976 -17.27 38.24 -5.25
C PHE A 976 -18.14 37.95 -4.03
N GLN A 977 -19.17 38.77 -3.78
CA GLN A 977 -20.13 38.51 -2.70
C GLN A 977 -20.85 37.18 -2.90
N LYS A 978 -21.34 36.92 -4.12
CA LYS A 978 -22.02 35.64 -4.43
C LYS A 978 -21.11 34.43 -4.21
N ILE A 979 -19.84 34.51 -4.62
CA ILE A 979 -18.85 33.45 -4.37
C ILE A 979 -18.61 33.28 -2.87
N THR A 980 -18.51 34.39 -2.14
CA THR A 980 -18.30 34.39 -0.68
C THR A 980 -19.45 33.72 0.04
N ASP A 981 -20.69 34.10 -0.27
CA ASP A 981 -21.90 33.55 0.38
C ASP A 981 -21.97 32.03 0.21
N LEU A 982 -21.77 31.54 -1.03
CA LEU A 982 -21.78 30.11 -1.33
C LEU A 982 -20.63 29.35 -0.66
N THR A 983 -19.45 29.98 -0.55
CA THR A 983 -18.29 29.36 0.09
C THR A 983 -18.47 29.30 1.60
N GLU A 984 -19.01 30.35 2.23
CA GLU A 984 -19.27 30.36 3.66
C GLU A 984 -20.37 29.36 4.07
N GLU A 985 -21.38 29.16 3.23
CA GLU A 985 -22.35 28.08 3.42
C GLU A 985 -21.67 26.71 3.43
N TYR A 986 -20.79 26.43 2.47
CA TYR A 986 -20.00 25.20 2.44
C TYR A 986 -19.11 25.02 3.68
N LEU A 987 -18.42 26.09 4.11
CA LEU A 987 -17.55 26.10 5.29
C LEU A 987 -18.31 25.98 6.62
N SER A 988 -19.64 26.11 6.60
CA SER A 988 -20.48 25.91 7.76
C SER A 988 -20.72 24.43 8.09
N ASN A 989 -20.45 23.52 7.15
CA ASN A 989 -20.62 22.08 7.32
C ASN A 989 -19.59 21.49 8.30
N ASP A 990 -20.06 20.77 9.31
CA ASP A 990 -19.19 20.21 10.35
C ASP A 990 -18.14 19.23 9.81
N LYS A 991 -18.47 18.41 8.81
CA LYS A 991 -17.49 17.50 8.16
C LYS A 991 -16.36 18.29 7.48
N VAL A 992 -16.69 19.42 6.87
CA VAL A 992 -15.71 20.31 6.23
C VAL A 992 -14.83 20.96 7.29
N ARG A 993 -15.41 21.38 8.42
CA ARG A 993 -14.66 21.93 9.56
C ARG A 993 -13.70 20.91 10.16
N ASP A 994 -14.10 19.64 10.28
CA ASP A 994 -13.24 18.56 10.77
C ASP A 994 -12.05 18.33 9.83
N ILE A 995 -12.29 18.30 8.51
CA ILE A 995 -11.23 18.19 7.51
C ILE A 995 -10.25 19.36 7.61
N ILE A 996 -10.76 20.60 7.68
CA ILE A 996 -9.94 21.81 7.85
C ILE A 996 -9.11 21.74 9.14
N SER A 997 -9.73 21.25 10.22
CA SER A 997 -9.04 21.05 11.50
C SER A 997 -7.90 20.04 11.36
N ASN A 998 -8.11 18.91 10.69
CA ASN A 998 -7.08 17.88 10.49
C ASN A 998 -5.90 18.40 9.66
N ILE A 999 -6.17 19.10 8.55
CA ILE A 999 -5.13 19.74 7.73
C ILE A 999 -4.32 20.73 8.57
N ALA A 1000 -5.00 21.58 9.35
CA ALA A 1000 -4.35 22.60 10.15
C ALA A 1000 -3.49 22.02 11.29
N HIS A 1001 -3.93 20.94 11.95
CA HIS A 1001 -3.14 20.29 13.01
C HIS A 1001 -1.84 19.71 12.48
N GLU A 1002 -1.88 18.99 11.34
CA GLU A 1002 -0.66 18.45 10.74
C GLU A 1002 0.27 19.56 10.24
N ALA A 1003 -0.29 20.61 9.64
CA ALA A 1003 0.49 21.77 9.21
C ALA A 1003 1.23 22.43 10.38
N VAL A 1004 0.55 22.66 11.51
CA VAL A 1004 1.17 23.24 12.71
C VAL A 1004 2.20 22.28 13.33
N ARG A 1005 1.88 20.99 13.41
CA ARG A 1005 2.78 19.97 13.97
C ARG A 1005 4.10 19.92 13.21
N VAL A 1006 4.04 19.80 11.88
CA VAL A 1006 5.24 19.72 11.02
C VAL A 1006 6.00 21.05 11.06
N ARG A 1007 5.30 22.18 10.92
CA ARG A 1007 5.93 23.51 10.94
C ARG A 1007 6.65 23.80 12.25
N ARG A 1008 6.07 23.46 13.41
CA ARG A 1008 6.72 23.62 14.72
C ARG A 1008 7.91 22.68 14.91
N ALA A 1009 7.81 21.44 14.45
CA ALA A 1009 8.92 20.50 14.47
C ALA A 1009 10.09 20.95 13.58
N ARG A 1010 9.82 21.68 12.49
CA ARG A 1010 10.86 22.31 11.67
C ARG A 1010 11.44 23.57 12.31
N ALA A 1011 10.61 24.38 12.98
CA ALA A 1011 11.01 25.66 13.58
C ALA A 1011 12.12 25.58 14.64
N ILE A 1012 12.42 24.38 15.15
CA ILE A 1012 13.54 24.12 16.07
C ILE A 1012 14.87 23.81 15.36
N THR A 1013 14.87 23.63 14.05
CA THR A 1013 16.04 23.27 13.24
C THR A 1013 16.72 24.51 12.65
N GLU A 1014 18.03 24.47 12.42
CA GLU A 1014 18.75 25.59 11.79
C GLU A 1014 18.25 25.89 10.37
N ARG A 1015 17.94 24.82 9.61
CA ARG A 1015 17.35 24.88 8.26
C ARG A 1015 16.06 25.68 8.18
N TRP A 1016 15.32 25.83 9.28
CA TRP A 1016 14.13 26.66 9.31
C TRP A 1016 14.43 28.11 8.94
N LYS A 1017 15.55 28.66 9.40
CA LYS A 1017 15.95 30.04 9.10
C LYS A 1017 16.15 30.26 7.61
N ASP A 1018 16.78 29.30 6.93
CA ASP A 1018 17.00 29.37 5.48
C ASP A 1018 15.68 29.20 4.70
N PHE A 1019 14.77 28.35 5.20
CA PHE A 1019 13.47 28.12 4.57
C PHE A 1019 12.53 29.34 4.65
N ILE A 1020 12.57 30.09 5.75
CA ILE A 1020 11.75 31.31 5.95
C ILE A 1020 12.47 32.60 5.51
N SER A 1021 13.75 32.53 5.16
CA SER A 1021 14.51 33.71 4.77
C SER A 1021 13.92 34.29 3.49
N ASP A 1022 13.61 35.57 3.52
CA ASP A 1022 13.34 36.36 2.33
C ASP A 1022 14.64 36.92 1.73
N GLU A 1023 15.78 36.91 2.45
CA GLU A 1023 17.10 37.44 2.03
C GLU A 1023 17.81 36.56 0.99
#